data_AF-A0A327SKT6-F1
#
_entry.id   AF-A0A327SKT6-F1
#
_cell.length_a   1.000
_cell.length_b   1.000
_cell.length_c   1.000
_cell.angle_alpha   90.00
_cell.angle_beta   90.00
_cell.angle_gamma   90.00
#
_symmetry.space_group_name_H-M   'P 1'
#
loop_
_entity.id
_entity.type
_entity.pdbx_description
1 polymer ?
#
loop_
_entity_poly.entity_id
_entity_poly.type
_entity_poly.pdbx_seq_one_letter_code
_entity_poly.pdbx_strand_id
1 'polypeptide(L)'
;MADRGYERVAPDSKTATDLVDYLGGAPKLHPPMSNSLLQKINPHQAPVEPGAGFRPGDDLMACLENVEAYRDTHFGRPRVSGRTLNGTVEPVPGNALWKRHDGPALYGQGPDAVAKLMDQVRAGGPGTFATVLGAGPRGDGHAVALVHDRDGTLRWADPTDRKVTTANGAVPENYHPDWTIWASVADPHENNISGPHDPGFMDRFSSLNQAGTTASDGIGVSHRNPEVVFLDEMFPPPPRPIEPHRSFRANYLGSRRHQLLQQEERRVHDQMLQQREEWEIRARSLTEWVTELEGGRLDGDVAQIGPAGDPHFSFDRATGRVTFHKEPGFIRSAYPRLADVARDFVVTNLQIREDAFADEHSLVSGTEFMRFYAETRPGNQYYDQQRQRDEDLDRDADNLANQTLPEQPDRARVDTLLAVDTPPEGDLAARHQAQALLQDHPGFVLGETHGDTATWHFLRDNMQQLREARVTTLYVEHFSDDTTQHLFDRYNSEPPDALTGNPLREIVIRQAGNRMPPETILEVVEAAHRQGIEIRAIDGNPARRVRSEHNDPNHPDVGYFRVRRMNAYSYEAIRNHRGDATGDEKYIVVVGSSHAGNYTGPEGRPDVRGMSQTLGIPGVRFIRQQDQVGARRTVVSLPPRMEQTPE
;
A
#
# COMPACT_ATOMS: atom_id res chain seq x y z
N MET A 1 -12.77 31.68 -2.56
CA MET A 1 -13.10 30.37 -3.18
C MET A 1 -12.21 30.21 -4.41
N ALA A 2 -10.96 29.76 -4.19
CA ALA A 2 -10.03 29.39 -5.25
C ALA A 2 -10.21 27.88 -5.46
N ASP A 3 -10.74 27.48 -6.61
CA ASP A 3 -11.42 26.20 -6.80
C ASP A 3 -10.59 25.31 -7.76
N ARG A 4 -9.94 24.28 -7.22
CA ARG A 4 -9.66 22.95 -7.84
C ARG A 4 -8.69 22.89 -9.03
N GLY A 5 -7.37 23.01 -8.84
CA GLY A 5 -6.35 22.44 -9.76
C GLY A 5 -6.34 22.84 -11.26
N TYR A 6 -7.27 23.68 -11.72
CA TYR A 6 -7.37 24.20 -13.09
C TYR A 6 -7.42 25.73 -13.08
N GLU A 7 -6.71 26.34 -14.02
CA GLU A 7 -6.89 27.72 -14.43
C GLU A 7 -8.15 27.81 -15.32
N ARG A 8 -9.21 28.44 -14.79
CA ARG A 8 -10.47 28.62 -15.52
C ARG A 8 -10.30 29.64 -16.64
N VAL A 9 -10.88 29.33 -17.80
CA VAL A 9 -11.02 30.27 -18.91
C VAL A 9 -12.24 31.17 -18.65
N ALA A 10 -12.02 32.48 -18.55
CA ALA A 10 -13.10 33.44 -18.31
C ALA A 10 -14.08 33.49 -19.52
N PRO A 11 -15.40 33.64 -19.29
CA PRO A 11 -16.39 33.68 -20.38
C PRO A 11 -16.20 34.79 -21.41
N ASP A 12 -15.58 35.91 -21.02
CA ASP A 12 -15.25 37.06 -21.85
C ASP A 12 -13.84 37.01 -22.46
N SER A 13 -13.09 35.93 -22.20
CA SER A 13 -11.77 35.74 -22.80
C SER A 13 -11.86 35.60 -24.32
N LYS A 14 -10.77 35.96 -25.01
CA LYS A 14 -10.63 35.75 -26.44
C LYS A 14 -10.88 34.28 -26.82
N THR A 15 -10.40 33.35 -26.01
CA THR A 15 -10.53 31.91 -26.23
C THR A 15 -11.99 31.44 -26.18
N ALA A 16 -12.78 31.94 -25.23
CA ALA A 16 -14.21 31.67 -25.16
C ALA A 16 -14.97 32.30 -26.34
N THR A 17 -14.60 33.52 -26.72
CA THR A 17 -15.16 34.22 -27.89
C THR A 17 -14.90 33.43 -29.18
N ASP A 18 -13.66 32.95 -29.38
CA ASP A 18 -13.27 32.15 -30.54
C ASP A 18 -14.10 30.85 -30.68
N LEU A 19 -14.51 30.22 -29.57
CA LEU A 19 -15.39 29.05 -29.58
C LEU A 19 -16.82 29.43 -29.99
N VAL A 20 -17.38 30.51 -29.44
CA VAL A 20 -18.72 30.99 -29.80
C VAL A 20 -18.78 31.42 -31.27
N ASP A 21 -17.76 32.12 -31.76
CA ASP A 21 -17.63 32.52 -33.16
C ASP A 21 -17.57 31.30 -34.09
N TYR A 22 -16.80 30.27 -33.71
CA TYR A 22 -16.75 29.01 -34.45
C TYR A 22 -18.12 28.31 -34.53
N LEU A 23 -18.93 28.43 -33.48
CA LEU A 23 -20.31 27.90 -33.44
C LEU A 23 -21.32 28.76 -34.23
N GLY A 24 -20.89 29.90 -34.79
CA GLY A 24 -21.70 30.81 -35.59
C GLY A 24 -22.16 32.08 -34.85
N GLY A 25 -21.46 32.46 -33.78
CA GLY A 25 -21.73 33.67 -33.00
C GLY A 25 -22.80 33.51 -31.91
N ALA A 26 -23.34 32.30 -31.73
CA ALA A 26 -24.31 31.97 -30.70
C ALA A 26 -24.18 30.49 -30.25
N PRO A 27 -24.66 30.13 -29.05
CA PRO A 27 -24.76 28.74 -28.62
C PRO A 27 -25.55 27.87 -29.60
N LYS A 28 -25.05 26.66 -29.85
CA LYS A 28 -25.66 25.71 -30.79
C LYS A 28 -25.84 24.36 -30.13
N LEU A 29 -27.06 23.83 -30.18
CA LEU A 29 -27.37 22.49 -29.71
C LEU A 29 -26.86 21.45 -30.71
N HIS A 30 -26.11 20.46 -30.22
CA HIS A 30 -25.47 19.38 -30.96
C HIS A 30 -24.72 19.88 -32.20
N PRO A 31 -23.67 20.70 -32.02
CA PRO A 31 -22.84 21.15 -33.13
C PRO A 31 -22.18 19.93 -33.81
N PRO A 32 -22.05 19.92 -35.16
CA PRO A 32 -21.39 18.83 -35.86
C PRO A 32 -19.97 18.59 -35.34
N MET A 33 -19.60 17.33 -35.21
CA MET A 33 -18.28 16.96 -34.73
C MET A 33 -17.18 17.32 -35.73
N SER A 34 -16.09 17.91 -35.24
CA SER A 34 -14.88 18.09 -36.03
C SER A 34 -13.64 18.24 -35.13
N ASN A 35 -12.47 17.95 -35.69
CA ASN A 35 -11.19 18.20 -34.99
C ASN A 35 -11.05 19.68 -34.63
N SER A 36 -11.52 20.59 -35.49
CA SER A 36 -11.49 22.04 -35.23
C SER A 36 -12.38 22.43 -34.04
N LEU A 37 -13.55 21.81 -33.89
CA LEU A 37 -14.41 22.02 -32.73
C LEU A 37 -13.68 21.57 -31.44
N LEU A 38 -13.09 20.37 -31.45
CA LEU A 38 -12.36 19.86 -30.29
C LEU A 38 -11.13 20.74 -29.95
N GLN A 39 -10.43 21.29 -30.93
CA GLN A 39 -9.34 22.27 -30.73
C GLN A 39 -9.84 23.56 -30.06
N LYS A 40 -11.07 24.00 -30.35
CA LYS A 40 -11.65 25.18 -29.72
C LYS A 40 -12.15 24.90 -28.30
N ILE A 41 -12.59 23.68 -28.02
CA ILE A 41 -12.99 23.23 -26.68
C ILE A 41 -11.76 23.05 -25.79
N ASN A 42 -10.72 22.37 -26.27
CA ASN A 42 -9.44 22.22 -25.57
C ASN A 42 -8.29 22.84 -26.39
N PRO A 43 -8.03 24.15 -26.20
CA PRO A 43 -6.95 24.85 -26.88
C PRO A 43 -5.58 24.63 -26.22
N HIS A 44 -5.53 24.00 -25.05
CA HIS A 44 -4.31 23.87 -24.25
C HIS A 44 -3.44 22.72 -24.77
N GLN A 45 -2.16 22.99 -25.02
CA GLN A 45 -1.20 21.96 -25.45
C GLN A 45 -0.50 21.28 -24.26
N ALA A 46 -0.44 21.95 -23.11
CA ALA A 46 0.22 21.49 -21.88
C ALA A 46 -0.41 22.18 -20.65
N PRO A 47 -0.24 21.63 -19.44
CA PRO A 47 -0.55 22.31 -18.18
C PRO A 47 0.23 23.63 -18.04
N VAL A 48 -0.11 24.43 -17.02
CA VAL A 48 0.61 25.68 -16.69
C VAL A 48 2.06 25.38 -16.34
N GLU A 49 2.30 24.36 -15.52
CA GLU A 49 3.60 23.88 -15.07
C GLU A 49 3.74 22.37 -15.37
N PRO A 50 4.18 21.98 -16.58
CA PRO A 50 4.35 20.56 -16.90
C PRO A 50 5.52 19.96 -16.13
N GLY A 51 5.26 18.87 -15.40
CA GLY A 51 6.31 18.03 -14.83
C GLY A 51 7.25 17.45 -15.90
N ALA A 52 8.47 17.08 -15.50
CA ALA A 52 9.43 16.48 -16.42
C ALA A 52 8.87 15.17 -17.02
N GLY A 53 8.73 15.12 -18.35
CA GLY A 53 8.23 13.95 -19.06
C GLY A 53 6.72 13.89 -19.29
N PHE A 54 5.94 14.92 -18.91
CA PHE A 54 4.49 15.00 -19.15
C PHE A 54 4.11 14.75 -20.61
N ARG A 55 3.13 13.88 -20.85
CA ARG A 55 2.46 13.73 -22.14
C ARG A 55 0.96 14.02 -22.02
N PRO A 56 0.35 14.68 -23.03
CA PRO A 56 -1.11 14.78 -23.10
C PRO A 56 -1.75 13.38 -23.04
N GLY A 57 -2.74 13.20 -22.17
CA GLY A 57 -3.39 11.90 -21.94
C GLY A 57 -2.92 11.19 -20.67
N ASP A 58 -1.79 11.57 -20.09
CA ASP A 58 -1.28 10.96 -18.83
C ASP A 58 -2.11 11.39 -17.59
N ASP A 59 -2.94 12.42 -17.73
CA ASP A 59 -3.80 12.95 -16.67
C ASP A 59 -5.27 12.67 -16.99
N LEU A 60 -5.82 11.62 -16.35
CA LEU A 60 -7.21 11.22 -16.51
C LEU A 60 -8.20 12.35 -16.16
N MET A 61 -7.84 13.21 -15.21
CA MET A 61 -8.71 14.30 -14.77
C MET A 61 -8.72 15.44 -15.75
N ALA A 62 -7.57 15.78 -16.33
CA ALA A 62 -7.51 16.68 -17.47
C ALA A 62 -8.40 16.16 -18.61
N CYS A 63 -8.31 14.86 -18.92
CA CYS A 63 -9.13 14.24 -19.96
C CYS A 63 -10.63 14.37 -19.65
N LEU A 64 -11.04 14.11 -18.42
CA LEU A 64 -12.43 14.23 -17.99
C LEU A 64 -12.95 15.66 -18.09
N GLU A 65 -12.19 16.65 -17.61
CA GLU A 65 -12.56 18.07 -17.72
C GLU A 65 -12.70 18.51 -19.19
N ASN A 66 -11.84 18.00 -20.08
CA ASN A 66 -11.96 18.27 -21.51
C ASN A 66 -13.25 17.67 -22.11
N VAL A 67 -13.62 16.45 -21.72
CA VAL A 67 -14.87 15.80 -22.17
C VAL A 67 -16.10 16.52 -21.62
N GLU A 68 -16.07 16.98 -20.37
CA GLU A 68 -17.18 17.72 -19.78
C GLU A 68 -17.35 19.12 -20.39
N ALA A 69 -16.25 19.79 -20.78
CA ALA A 69 -16.31 21.03 -21.54
C ALA A 69 -16.94 20.81 -22.92
N TYR A 70 -16.65 19.66 -23.53
CA TYR A 70 -17.29 19.27 -24.77
C TYR A 70 -18.78 18.97 -24.55
N ARG A 71 -19.14 18.22 -23.50
CA ARG A 71 -20.52 17.90 -23.15
C ARG A 71 -21.37 19.16 -22.99
N ASP A 72 -20.88 20.14 -22.22
CA ASP A 72 -21.55 21.44 -22.05
C ASP A 72 -21.76 22.13 -23.40
N THR A 73 -20.72 22.18 -24.23
CA THR A 73 -20.80 22.75 -25.58
C THR A 73 -21.81 22.00 -26.46
N HIS A 74 -21.86 20.68 -26.35
CA HIS A 74 -22.79 19.83 -27.09
C HIS A 74 -24.25 20.08 -26.73
N PHE A 75 -24.53 20.38 -25.45
CA PHE A 75 -25.86 20.75 -24.95
C PHE A 75 -26.13 22.26 -24.97
N GLY A 76 -25.43 23.01 -25.82
CA GLY A 76 -25.73 24.42 -26.07
C GLY A 76 -25.22 25.37 -24.98
N ARG A 77 -24.21 24.97 -24.21
CA ARG A 77 -23.50 25.82 -23.23
C ARG A 77 -22.02 25.88 -23.60
N PRO A 78 -21.61 26.72 -24.56
CA PRO A 78 -20.23 26.78 -25.05
C PRO A 78 -19.25 26.96 -23.90
N ARG A 79 -18.34 25.99 -23.73
CA ARG A 79 -17.38 25.96 -22.63
C ARG A 79 -16.01 25.55 -23.15
N VAL A 80 -15.01 26.37 -22.85
CA VAL A 80 -13.60 26.03 -23.03
C VAL A 80 -13.14 25.27 -21.79
N SER A 81 -12.39 24.19 -21.99
CA SER A 81 -11.78 23.41 -20.92
C SER A 81 -10.80 24.25 -20.09
N GLY A 82 -10.75 24.02 -18.78
CA GLY A 82 -9.74 24.62 -17.91
C GLY A 82 -8.33 24.12 -18.24
N ARG A 83 -7.32 24.96 -18.04
CA ARG A 83 -5.92 24.54 -18.17
C ARG A 83 -5.46 23.96 -16.83
N THR A 84 -5.00 22.71 -16.78
CA THR A 84 -4.45 22.12 -15.55
C THR A 84 -3.25 22.91 -15.04
N LEU A 85 -3.10 23.03 -13.72
CA LEU A 85 -1.97 23.76 -13.13
C LEU A 85 -0.65 22.95 -13.21
N ASN A 86 -0.57 21.76 -12.62
CA ASN A 86 0.71 21.01 -12.47
C ASN A 86 0.81 19.70 -13.29
N GLY A 87 -0.19 19.39 -14.12
CA GLY A 87 -0.24 18.11 -14.85
C GLY A 87 -0.59 16.88 -14.00
N THR A 88 -0.82 17.07 -12.70
CA THR A 88 -1.52 16.16 -11.79
C THR A 88 -2.45 17.00 -10.91
N VAL A 89 -3.73 16.68 -10.90
CA VAL A 89 -4.74 17.42 -10.13
C VAL A 89 -4.79 16.89 -8.69
N GLU A 90 -5.01 17.78 -7.73
CA GLU A 90 -5.32 17.42 -6.33
C GLU A 90 -6.42 16.33 -6.26
N PRO A 91 -6.35 15.41 -5.28
CA PRO A 91 -7.04 14.11 -5.25
C PRO A 91 -8.57 14.14 -5.11
N VAL A 92 -9.23 15.28 -5.34
CA VAL A 92 -10.68 15.44 -5.12
C VAL A 92 -11.54 15.66 -6.39
N PRO A 93 -11.45 14.86 -7.48
CA PRO A 93 -12.27 15.10 -8.67
C PRO A 93 -13.31 14.02 -8.96
N GLY A 94 -13.44 12.95 -8.15
CA GLY A 94 -14.63 12.08 -8.20
C GLY A 94 -15.93 12.88 -8.06
N ASN A 95 -15.85 14.00 -7.36
CA ASN A 95 -16.89 15.02 -7.25
C ASN A 95 -17.27 15.72 -8.58
N ALA A 96 -16.49 15.67 -9.65
CA ALA A 96 -16.80 16.36 -10.91
C ALA A 96 -17.84 15.60 -11.76
N LEU A 97 -17.71 14.27 -11.84
CA LEU A 97 -18.73 13.39 -12.42
C LEU A 97 -19.99 13.34 -11.53
N TRP A 98 -19.80 13.21 -10.20
CA TRP A 98 -20.88 13.06 -9.23
C TRP A 98 -21.70 14.33 -8.92
N LYS A 99 -21.09 15.53 -8.95
CA LYS A 99 -21.80 16.78 -8.59
C LYS A 99 -22.60 17.37 -9.75
N ARG A 100 -22.44 16.88 -10.97
CA ARG A 100 -23.15 17.41 -12.14
C ARG A 100 -24.14 16.41 -12.75
N HIS A 101 -23.92 15.10 -12.59
CA HIS A 101 -24.71 14.05 -13.25
C HIS A 101 -24.94 12.83 -12.35
N ASP A 102 -25.95 12.03 -12.69
CA ASP A 102 -26.10 10.67 -12.17
C ASP A 102 -24.81 9.87 -12.43
N GLY A 103 -24.36 9.09 -11.44
CA GLY A 103 -23.10 8.35 -11.52
C GLY A 103 -23.02 7.43 -12.76
N PRO A 104 -21.82 7.23 -13.33
CA PRO A 104 -21.69 6.46 -14.57
C PRO A 104 -22.03 4.98 -14.34
N ALA A 105 -22.62 4.35 -15.36
CA ALA A 105 -22.93 2.93 -15.37
C ALA A 105 -21.73 2.12 -15.87
N LEU A 106 -21.58 0.89 -15.37
CA LEU A 106 -20.57 -0.06 -15.81
C LEU A 106 -21.05 -0.82 -17.07
N TYR A 107 -20.29 -0.74 -18.17
CA TYR A 107 -20.62 -1.42 -19.43
C TYR A 107 -19.86 -2.75 -19.62
N GLY A 108 -18.78 -2.96 -18.85
CA GLY A 108 -17.94 -4.17 -18.88
C GLY A 108 -16.53 -3.86 -19.36
N GLN A 109 -15.87 -4.82 -20.02
CA GLN A 109 -14.49 -4.70 -20.49
C GLN A 109 -14.39 -4.80 -22.03
N GLY A 110 -13.47 -4.05 -22.63
CA GLY A 110 -13.05 -4.23 -24.01
C GLY A 110 -14.12 -3.97 -25.10
N PRO A 111 -13.95 -4.58 -26.30
CA PRO A 111 -14.83 -4.35 -27.44
C PRO A 111 -16.31 -4.69 -27.19
N ASP A 112 -16.60 -5.69 -26.35
CA ASP A 112 -17.98 -6.07 -26.02
C ASP A 112 -18.68 -4.98 -25.20
N ALA A 113 -17.96 -4.33 -24.28
CA ALA A 113 -18.48 -3.19 -23.54
C ALA A 113 -18.71 -1.98 -24.47
N VAL A 114 -17.80 -1.76 -25.42
CA VAL A 114 -17.97 -0.73 -26.46
C VAL A 114 -19.20 -0.99 -27.32
N ALA A 115 -19.43 -2.24 -27.74
CA ALA A 115 -20.62 -2.60 -28.52
C ALA A 115 -21.92 -2.29 -27.74
N LYS A 116 -21.99 -2.70 -26.47
CA LYS A 116 -23.14 -2.37 -25.59
C LYS A 116 -23.36 -0.87 -25.44
N LEU A 117 -22.27 -0.12 -25.23
CA LEU A 117 -22.32 1.34 -25.12
C LEU A 117 -22.78 1.99 -26.43
N MET A 118 -22.26 1.54 -27.58
CA MET A 118 -22.68 2.01 -28.89
C MET A 118 -24.16 1.74 -29.15
N ASP A 119 -24.68 0.57 -28.74
CA ASP A 119 -26.10 0.26 -28.85
C ASP A 119 -26.94 1.17 -27.98
N GLN A 120 -26.50 1.47 -26.75
CA GLN A 120 -27.18 2.42 -25.85
C GLN A 120 -27.21 3.84 -26.44
N VAL A 121 -26.06 4.33 -26.93
CA VAL A 121 -25.97 5.66 -27.56
C VAL A 121 -26.81 5.72 -28.84
N ARG A 122 -26.86 4.63 -29.61
CA ARG A 122 -27.71 4.53 -30.81
C ARG A 122 -29.19 4.53 -30.47
N ALA A 123 -29.59 3.87 -29.39
CA ALA A 123 -30.97 3.84 -28.93
C ALA A 123 -31.48 5.24 -28.51
N GLY A 124 -30.60 6.10 -27.98
CA GLY A 124 -30.93 7.49 -27.64
C GLY A 124 -31.16 8.41 -28.85
N GLY A 125 -30.57 8.07 -30.01
CA GLY A 125 -30.75 8.79 -31.27
C GLY A 125 -29.82 9.99 -31.52
N PRO A 126 -29.96 10.70 -32.66
CA PRO A 126 -29.12 11.85 -33.01
C PRO A 126 -29.10 12.95 -31.95
N GLY A 127 -27.91 13.28 -31.45
CA GLY A 127 -27.70 14.21 -30.35
C GLY A 127 -27.37 13.53 -29.02
N THR A 128 -27.50 12.21 -28.90
CA THR A 128 -27.06 11.47 -27.71
C THR A 128 -25.55 11.60 -27.50
N PHE A 129 -25.15 11.84 -26.26
CA PHE A 129 -23.77 12.06 -25.85
C PHE A 129 -23.44 11.16 -24.66
N ALA A 130 -22.34 10.43 -24.74
CA ALA A 130 -21.79 9.70 -23.62
C ALA A 130 -20.44 10.28 -23.20
N THR A 131 -20.31 10.60 -21.91
CA THR A 131 -19.00 10.75 -21.26
C THR A 131 -18.51 9.34 -20.95
N VAL A 132 -17.42 8.92 -21.60
CA VAL A 132 -16.89 7.55 -21.53
C VAL A 132 -15.56 7.56 -20.79
N LEU A 133 -15.48 6.72 -19.76
CA LEU A 133 -14.27 6.47 -19.01
C LEU A 133 -13.79 5.04 -19.31
N GLY A 134 -12.55 4.92 -19.73
CA GLY A 134 -11.85 3.65 -19.87
C GLY A 134 -10.72 3.60 -18.88
N ALA A 135 -10.57 2.48 -18.17
CA ALA A 135 -9.48 2.29 -17.26
C ALA A 135 -8.91 0.88 -17.31
N GLY A 136 -7.59 0.82 -17.34
CA GLY A 136 -6.79 -0.39 -17.35
C GLY A 136 -6.53 -0.96 -15.97
N PRO A 137 -6.14 -2.24 -15.92
CA PRO A 137 -5.86 -2.94 -14.67
C PRO A 137 -4.59 -2.44 -13.96
N ARG A 138 -3.81 -1.53 -14.56
CA ARG A 138 -2.56 -1.00 -13.99
C ARG A 138 -2.67 0.49 -13.64
N GLY A 139 -3.90 1.02 -13.53
CA GLY A 139 -4.15 2.42 -13.15
C GLY A 139 -4.01 3.43 -14.30
N ASP A 140 -3.71 2.96 -15.51
CA ASP A 140 -3.86 3.72 -16.74
C ASP A 140 -5.35 3.99 -17.01
N GLY A 141 -5.68 5.22 -17.39
CA GLY A 141 -7.07 5.59 -17.63
C GLY A 141 -7.18 6.80 -18.55
N HIS A 142 -8.24 6.83 -19.36
CA HIS A 142 -8.47 7.90 -20.32
C HIS A 142 -9.97 8.17 -20.48
N ALA A 143 -10.33 9.43 -20.75
CA ALA A 143 -11.72 9.84 -20.94
C ALA A 143 -11.94 10.36 -22.36
N VAL A 144 -12.99 9.88 -23.02
CA VAL A 144 -13.42 10.30 -24.36
C VAL A 144 -14.93 10.50 -24.40
N ALA A 145 -15.44 11.11 -25.47
CA ALA A 145 -16.87 11.18 -25.74
C ALA A 145 -17.28 10.18 -26.82
N LEU A 146 -18.43 9.52 -26.66
CA LEU A 146 -19.12 8.83 -27.76
C LEU A 146 -20.40 9.58 -28.09
N VAL A 147 -20.53 10.02 -29.33
CA VAL A 147 -21.66 10.86 -29.76
C VAL A 147 -22.37 10.22 -30.93
N HIS A 148 -23.70 10.22 -30.88
CA HIS A 148 -24.53 9.97 -32.05
C HIS A 148 -24.67 11.27 -32.83
N ASP A 149 -23.81 11.46 -33.82
CA ASP A 149 -23.77 12.67 -34.62
C ASP A 149 -25.09 12.85 -35.40
N ARG A 150 -25.35 14.09 -35.82
CA ARG A 150 -26.60 14.46 -36.50
C ARG A 150 -26.76 13.81 -37.87
N ASP A 151 -25.64 13.39 -38.47
CA ASP A 151 -25.63 12.65 -39.73
C ASP A 151 -26.00 11.16 -39.56
N GLY A 152 -26.27 10.72 -38.33
CA GLY A 152 -26.60 9.34 -38.01
C GLY A 152 -25.41 8.45 -37.67
N THR A 153 -24.19 8.99 -37.70
CA THR A 153 -22.96 8.24 -37.44
C THR A 153 -22.58 8.32 -35.98
N LEU A 154 -22.22 7.19 -35.38
CA LEU A 154 -21.55 7.18 -34.07
C LEU A 154 -20.09 7.55 -34.24
N ARG A 155 -19.61 8.50 -33.43
CA ARG A 155 -18.24 9.00 -33.50
C ARG A 155 -17.63 9.11 -32.10
N TRP A 156 -16.38 8.69 -32.00
CA TRP A 156 -15.53 8.99 -30.86
C TRP A 156 -14.99 10.41 -31.01
N ALA A 157 -15.03 11.17 -29.92
CA ALA A 157 -14.36 12.44 -29.79
C ALA A 157 -13.34 12.31 -28.66
N ASP A 158 -12.08 12.56 -28.97
CA ASP A 158 -11.02 12.69 -27.99
C ASP A 158 -10.60 14.17 -27.90
N PRO A 159 -11.12 14.93 -26.93
CA PRO A 159 -10.73 16.34 -26.75
C PRO A 159 -9.27 16.53 -26.29
N THR A 160 -8.62 15.51 -25.76
CA THR A 160 -7.21 15.57 -25.36
C THR A 160 -6.31 15.54 -26.60
N ASP A 161 -6.60 14.64 -27.54
CA ASP A 161 -5.91 14.57 -28.83
C ASP A 161 -6.51 15.47 -29.91
N ARG A 162 -7.68 16.05 -29.63
CA ARG A 162 -8.50 16.87 -30.55
C ARG A 162 -8.84 16.13 -31.84
N LYS A 163 -9.16 14.84 -31.70
CA LYS A 163 -9.40 13.93 -32.81
C LYS A 163 -10.82 13.37 -32.76
N VAL A 164 -11.47 13.40 -33.93
CA VAL A 164 -12.74 12.72 -34.16
C VAL A 164 -12.48 11.48 -35.02
N THR A 165 -13.01 10.34 -34.59
CA THR A 165 -12.96 9.08 -35.35
C THR A 165 -14.33 8.42 -35.40
N THR A 166 -14.60 7.65 -36.45
CA THR A 166 -15.86 6.90 -36.54
C THR A 166 -15.83 5.72 -35.58
N ALA A 167 -16.88 5.52 -34.79
CA ALA A 167 -17.02 4.37 -33.92
C ALA A 167 -17.47 3.16 -34.75
N ASN A 168 -16.57 2.21 -34.98
CA ASN A 168 -16.77 1.02 -35.81
C ASN A 168 -16.88 -0.28 -34.99
N GLY A 169 -17.04 -0.17 -33.66
CA GLY A 169 -17.06 -1.31 -32.73
C GLY A 169 -15.71 -1.66 -32.11
N ALA A 170 -14.60 -1.08 -32.60
CA ALA A 170 -13.32 -1.18 -31.93
C ALA A 170 -13.27 -0.23 -30.71
N VAL A 171 -12.41 -0.57 -29.74
CA VAL A 171 -12.06 0.33 -28.65
C VAL A 171 -11.40 1.62 -29.18
N PRO A 172 -11.57 2.77 -28.52
CA PRO A 172 -10.87 4.00 -28.87
C PRO A 172 -9.35 3.81 -28.98
N GLU A 173 -8.68 4.63 -29.80
CA GLU A 173 -7.24 4.48 -30.11
C GLU A 173 -6.33 4.52 -28.87
N ASN A 174 -6.73 5.27 -27.84
CA ASN A 174 -6.00 5.40 -26.58
C ASN A 174 -6.47 4.42 -25.49
N TYR A 175 -7.32 3.46 -25.83
CA TYR A 175 -7.82 2.44 -24.89
C TYR A 175 -7.18 1.09 -25.22
N HIS A 176 -6.82 0.33 -24.19
CA HIS A 176 -6.47 -1.07 -24.41
C HIS A 176 -7.72 -1.98 -24.41
N PRO A 177 -7.69 -3.10 -25.15
CA PRO A 177 -8.80 -4.05 -25.20
C PRO A 177 -9.17 -4.69 -23.86
N ASP A 178 -8.29 -4.65 -22.87
CA ASP A 178 -8.49 -5.15 -21.51
C ASP A 178 -8.99 -4.08 -20.54
N TRP A 179 -9.33 -2.88 -21.02
CA TRP A 179 -9.83 -1.82 -20.15
C TRP A 179 -11.30 -1.99 -19.80
N THR A 180 -11.64 -1.65 -18.57
CA THR A 180 -13.01 -1.55 -18.08
C THR A 180 -13.61 -0.23 -18.51
N ILE A 181 -14.87 -0.25 -18.95
CA ILE A 181 -15.57 0.88 -19.55
C ILE A 181 -16.76 1.27 -18.67
N TRP A 182 -16.78 2.53 -18.26
CA TRP A 182 -17.92 3.19 -17.64
C TRP A 182 -18.41 4.33 -18.52
N ALA A 183 -19.70 4.61 -18.48
CA ALA A 183 -20.22 5.78 -19.16
C ALA A 183 -21.45 6.38 -18.48
N SER A 184 -21.54 7.71 -18.53
CA SER A 184 -22.80 8.44 -18.33
C SER A 184 -23.33 8.82 -19.70
N VAL A 185 -24.56 8.42 -20.02
CA VAL A 185 -25.15 8.56 -21.35
C VAL A 185 -26.35 9.47 -21.23
N ALA A 186 -26.34 10.59 -21.96
CA ALA A 186 -27.42 11.54 -22.00
C ALA A 186 -28.09 11.54 -23.37
N ASP A 187 -29.42 11.44 -23.38
CA ASP A 187 -30.23 11.58 -24.59
C ASP A 187 -30.09 13.01 -25.21
N PRO A 188 -30.66 13.28 -26.39
CA PRO A 188 -30.57 14.60 -27.02
C PRO A 188 -31.18 15.75 -26.18
N HIS A 189 -31.98 15.43 -25.16
CA HIS A 189 -32.58 16.39 -24.24
C HIS A 189 -31.84 16.46 -22.89
N GLU A 190 -30.66 15.87 -22.81
CA GLU A 190 -29.81 15.82 -21.63
C GLU A 190 -30.37 14.96 -20.48
N ASN A 191 -31.34 14.08 -20.75
CA ASN A 191 -31.82 13.11 -19.76
C ASN A 191 -30.86 11.92 -19.68
N ASN A 192 -30.56 11.46 -18.47
CA ASN A 192 -29.72 10.28 -18.29
C ASN A 192 -30.43 8.99 -18.74
N ILE A 193 -29.75 8.24 -19.60
CA ILE A 193 -30.16 6.93 -20.11
C ILE A 193 -29.08 5.87 -19.90
N SER A 194 -28.09 6.08 -19.03
CA SER A 194 -26.97 5.15 -18.82
C SER A 194 -27.36 3.80 -18.20
N GLY A 195 -28.50 3.73 -17.51
CA GLY A 195 -28.84 2.63 -16.59
C GLY A 195 -28.40 2.93 -15.15
N PRO A 196 -28.51 1.96 -14.22
CA PRO A 196 -28.11 2.17 -12.83
C PRO A 196 -26.62 2.50 -12.74
N HIS A 197 -26.29 3.50 -11.90
CA HIS A 197 -24.90 3.85 -11.63
C HIS A 197 -24.20 2.69 -10.93
N ASP A 198 -22.88 2.63 -11.12
CA ASP A 198 -22.05 1.65 -10.47
C ASP A 198 -21.73 2.07 -9.01
N PRO A 199 -22.21 1.37 -7.96
CA PRO A 199 -22.08 1.82 -6.58
C PRO A 199 -20.63 1.91 -6.08
N GLY A 200 -19.75 1.04 -6.61
CA GLY A 200 -18.32 1.05 -6.29
C GLY A 200 -17.49 1.92 -7.24
N PHE A 201 -18.13 2.75 -8.06
CA PHE A 201 -17.44 3.61 -9.01
C PHE A 201 -16.47 4.57 -8.33
N MET A 202 -16.87 5.19 -7.21
CA MET A 202 -16.04 6.19 -6.52
C MET A 202 -14.78 5.58 -5.90
N ASP A 203 -14.90 4.38 -5.33
CA ASP A 203 -13.76 3.64 -4.78
C ASP A 203 -12.78 3.24 -5.89
N ARG A 204 -13.31 2.70 -7.00
CA ARG A 204 -12.50 2.34 -8.18
C ARG A 204 -11.89 3.56 -8.86
N PHE A 205 -12.64 4.65 -8.98
CA PHE A 205 -12.16 5.88 -9.60
C PHE A 205 -11.09 6.55 -8.75
N SER A 206 -11.21 6.52 -7.42
CA SER A 206 -10.19 7.04 -6.51
C SER A 206 -8.89 6.24 -6.58
N SER A 207 -8.97 4.91 -6.74
CA SER A 207 -7.79 4.05 -6.93
C SER A 207 -7.13 4.19 -8.31
N LEU A 208 -7.89 4.57 -9.36
CA LEU A 208 -7.35 4.86 -10.69
C LEU A 208 -6.50 6.13 -10.78
N ASN A 209 -6.71 7.12 -9.90
CA ASN A 209 -5.90 8.35 -9.88
C ASN A 209 -4.60 8.21 -9.09
N GLN A 210 -4.42 7.09 -8.40
CA GLN A 210 -3.15 6.70 -7.81
C GLN A 210 -2.42 5.85 -8.85
N ALA A 211 -1.68 6.51 -9.75
CA ALA A 211 -0.92 5.87 -10.82
C ALA A 211 -0.31 4.52 -10.38
N GLY A 212 -0.55 3.47 -11.18
CA GLY A 212 0.09 2.16 -11.00
C GLY A 212 -0.55 1.28 -9.93
N THR A 213 -1.74 0.70 -10.20
CA THR A 213 -2.19 -0.48 -9.45
C THR A 213 -3.15 -1.40 -10.17
N THR A 214 -2.75 -2.67 -10.20
CA THR A 214 -3.59 -3.84 -9.91
C THR A 214 -4.55 -3.56 -8.75
N ALA A 215 -5.82 -3.99 -8.85
CA ALA A 215 -6.83 -3.77 -7.81
C ALA A 215 -6.26 -3.91 -6.39
N SER A 216 -5.99 -2.77 -5.72
CA SER A 216 -5.52 -2.80 -4.34
C SER A 216 -6.71 -2.98 -3.43
N ASP A 217 -6.43 -3.65 -2.33
CA ASP A 217 -7.12 -3.72 -1.03
C ASP A 217 -7.52 -2.35 -0.42
N GLY A 218 -7.61 -1.29 -1.22
CA GLY A 218 -8.07 0.03 -0.83
C GLY A 218 -6.99 0.94 -0.28
N ILE A 219 -5.75 0.47 -0.06
CA ILE A 219 -4.73 1.24 0.66
C ILE A 219 -3.72 1.91 -0.30
N GLY A 220 -3.33 3.17 -0.04
CA GLY A 220 -2.58 4.04 -0.94
C GLY A 220 -1.14 3.60 -1.25
N VAL A 221 -0.39 4.43 -1.98
CA VAL A 221 0.92 4.05 -2.57
C VAL A 221 1.96 3.66 -1.50
N SER A 222 1.91 4.29 -0.32
CA SER A 222 2.76 3.95 0.82
C SER A 222 2.48 2.51 1.35
N HIS A 223 1.26 2.00 1.17
CA HIS A 223 0.86 0.67 1.61
C HIS A 223 1.17 -0.45 0.60
N ARG A 224 1.45 -0.11 -0.66
CA ARG A 224 1.76 -1.11 -1.69
C ARG A 224 3.17 -1.63 -1.51
N ASN A 225 3.30 -2.93 -1.33
CA ASN A 225 4.62 -3.55 -1.39
C ASN A 225 5.22 -3.41 -2.79
N PRO A 226 6.54 -3.18 -2.89
CA PRO A 226 7.25 -3.31 -4.15
C PRO A 226 6.95 -4.66 -4.80
N GLU A 227 6.42 -4.65 -6.03
CA GLU A 227 6.21 -5.86 -6.84
C GLU A 227 7.50 -6.34 -7.53
N VAL A 228 8.66 -5.94 -6.99
CA VAL A 228 9.98 -6.29 -7.49
C VAL A 228 10.70 -7.16 -6.48
N VAL A 229 11.58 -8.01 -7.00
CA VAL A 229 12.42 -8.89 -6.21
C VAL A 229 13.32 -8.06 -5.29
N PHE A 230 13.38 -8.41 -4.00
CA PHE A 230 14.20 -7.72 -3.00
C PHE A 230 15.70 -7.82 -3.31
N LEU A 231 16.15 -9.03 -3.63
CA LEU A 231 17.53 -9.32 -4.00
C LEU A 231 17.56 -10.50 -4.96
N ASP A 232 18.31 -10.37 -6.05
CA ASP A 232 18.52 -11.42 -7.01
C ASP A 232 19.99 -11.45 -7.43
N GLU A 233 20.74 -12.38 -6.85
CA GLU A 233 22.20 -12.41 -6.97
C GLU A 233 22.70 -13.79 -7.30
N MET A 234 23.76 -13.86 -8.10
CA MET A 234 24.33 -15.12 -8.57
C MET A 234 25.71 -15.36 -7.99
N PHE A 235 25.87 -16.50 -7.33
CA PHE A 235 27.12 -16.97 -6.72
C PHE A 235 27.54 -18.32 -7.31
N PRO A 236 28.08 -18.35 -8.55
CA PRO A 236 28.37 -19.59 -9.23
C PRO A 236 29.44 -20.39 -8.49
N PRO A 237 29.41 -21.73 -8.59
CA PRO A 237 30.39 -22.58 -7.95
C PRO A 237 31.81 -22.22 -8.42
N PRO A 238 32.80 -22.20 -7.50
CA PRO A 238 34.19 -21.97 -7.86
C PRO A 238 34.65 -22.95 -8.96
N PRO A 239 35.45 -22.48 -9.93
CA PRO A 239 35.90 -23.32 -11.03
C PRO A 239 36.69 -24.52 -10.51
N ARG A 240 36.58 -25.66 -11.19
CA ARG A 240 37.44 -26.80 -10.86
C ARG A 240 38.88 -26.43 -11.19
N PRO A 241 39.85 -26.72 -10.31
CA PRO A 241 41.24 -26.50 -10.65
C PRO A 241 41.62 -27.39 -11.84
N ILE A 242 42.38 -26.83 -12.78
CA ILE A 242 42.90 -27.58 -13.92
C ILE A 242 43.93 -28.57 -13.37
N GLU A 243 43.76 -29.87 -13.68
CA GLU A 243 44.78 -30.85 -13.31
C GLU A 243 46.11 -30.48 -13.99
N PRO A 244 47.22 -30.39 -13.25
CA PRO A 244 48.49 -30.01 -13.83
C PRO A 244 48.87 -31.00 -14.95
N HIS A 245 49.10 -30.46 -16.15
CA HIS A 245 49.50 -31.27 -17.30
C HIS A 245 50.71 -32.14 -16.94
N ARG A 246 50.56 -33.47 -17.06
CA ARG A 246 51.61 -34.46 -16.74
C ARG A 246 52.94 -34.21 -17.48
N SER A 247 52.92 -33.48 -18.60
CA SER A 247 54.08 -33.16 -19.44
C SER A 247 54.99 -32.06 -18.89
N PHE A 248 54.55 -31.20 -17.96
CA PHE A 248 55.40 -30.17 -17.35
C PHE A 248 56.37 -30.72 -16.30
N ARG A 249 56.16 -31.96 -15.83
CA ARG A 249 57.05 -32.63 -14.86
C ARG A 249 58.41 -33.03 -15.46
N ALA A 250 58.57 -33.01 -16.78
CA ALA A 250 59.68 -33.75 -17.41
C ALA A 250 60.97 -32.97 -17.66
N ASN A 251 61.01 -31.62 -17.79
CA ASN A 251 62.20 -30.99 -18.43
C ASN A 251 62.86 -29.76 -17.77
N TYR A 252 62.52 -29.34 -16.54
CA TYR A 252 63.27 -28.25 -15.87
C TYR A 252 63.48 -28.52 -14.38
N LEU A 253 64.43 -29.40 -14.07
CA LEU A 253 64.93 -29.62 -12.72
C LEU A 253 65.95 -28.51 -12.37
N GLY A 254 65.70 -27.75 -11.29
CA GLY A 254 66.82 -27.30 -10.44
C GLY A 254 66.94 -25.83 -10.03
N SER A 255 66.01 -24.91 -10.36
CA SER A 255 66.10 -23.52 -9.83
C SER A 255 65.20 -23.31 -8.61
N ARG A 256 65.69 -22.57 -7.59
CA ARG A 256 64.90 -22.16 -6.40
C ARG A 256 63.61 -21.46 -6.77
N ARG A 257 63.63 -20.68 -7.87
CA ARG A 257 62.46 -20.00 -8.44
C ARG A 257 61.40 -21.00 -8.94
N HIS A 258 61.80 -22.11 -9.55
CA HIS A 258 60.88 -23.14 -10.02
C HIS A 258 60.22 -23.90 -8.86
N GLN A 259 60.95 -24.18 -7.78
CA GLN A 259 60.39 -24.79 -6.57
C GLN A 259 59.35 -23.89 -5.89
N LEU A 260 59.61 -22.57 -5.82
CA LEU A 260 58.67 -21.59 -5.30
C LEU A 260 57.40 -21.51 -6.16
N LEU A 261 57.53 -21.47 -7.49
CA LEU A 261 56.39 -21.49 -8.41
C LEU A 261 55.53 -22.75 -8.23
N GLN A 262 56.15 -23.93 -8.14
CA GLN A 262 55.40 -25.17 -7.90
C GLN A 262 54.71 -25.21 -6.51
N GLN A 263 55.30 -24.58 -5.49
CA GLN A 263 54.67 -24.46 -4.17
C GLN A 263 53.47 -23.51 -4.23
N GLU A 264 53.61 -22.40 -4.96
CA GLU A 264 52.54 -21.43 -5.18
C GLU A 264 51.39 -22.03 -6.00
N GLU A 265 51.68 -22.76 -7.08
CA GLU A 265 50.69 -23.49 -7.89
C GLU A 265 49.92 -24.53 -7.04
N ARG A 266 50.62 -25.30 -6.20
CA ARG A 266 49.96 -26.23 -5.27
C ARG A 266 49.08 -25.51 -4.26
N ARG A 267 49.58 -24.42 -3.67
CA ARG A 267 48.81 -23.61 -2.72
C ARG A 267 47.53 -23.07 -3.35
N VAL A 268 47.61 -22.54 -4.57
CA VAL A 268 46.45 -22.04 -5.32
C VAL A 268 45.49 -23.19 -5.66
N HIS A 269 46.00 -24.34 -6.10
CA HIS A 269 45.19 -25.53 -6.37
C HIS A 269 44.41 -26.01 -5.14
N ASP A 270 45.10 -26.16 -3.99
CA ASP A 270 44.49 -26.59 -2.74
C ASP A 270 43.47 -25.56 -2.23
N GLN A 271 43.78 -24.27 -2.36
CA GLN A 271 42.85 -23.18 -2.04
C GLN A 271 41.58 -23.24 -2.90
N MET A 272 41.70 -23.49 -4.21
CA MET A 272 40.53 -23.64 -5.10
C MET A 272 39.67 -24.85 -4.73
N LEU A 273 40.28 -25.97 -4.34
CA LEU A 273 39.53 -27.14 -3.86
C LEU A 273 38.78 -26.83 -2.57
N GLN A 274 39.44 -26.18 -1.61
CA GLN A 274 38.82 -25.80 -0.35
C GLN A 274 37.63 -24.86 -0.56
N GLN A 275 37.80 -23.79 -1.35
CA GLN A 275 36.72 -22.85 -1.67
C GLN A 275 35.53 -23.55 -2.33
N ARG A 276 35.79 -24.53 -3.21
CA ARG A 276 34.74 -25.31 -3.85
C ARG A 276 34.01 -26.21 -2.87
N GLU A 277 34.73 -26.89 -1.99
CA GLU A 277 34.14 -27.75 -0.95
C GLU A 277 33.26 -26.93 0.02
N GLU A 278 33.76 -25.79 0.48
CA GLU A 278 33.01 -24.85 1.33
C GLU A 278 31.72 -24.37 0.63
N TRP A 279 31.82 -24.00 -0.65
CA TRP A 279 30.66 -23.64 -1.46
C TRP A 279 29.62 -24.77 -1.52
N GLU A 280 30.05 -26.01 -1.79
CA GLU A 280 29.16 -27.18 -1.90
C GLU A 280 28.48 -27.51 -0.56
N ILE A 281 29.19 -27.35 0.56
CA ILE A 281 28.64 -27.52 1.91
C ILE A 281 27.54 -26.47 2.18
N ARG A 282 27.81 -25.18 1.89
CA ARG A 282 26.85 -24.10 2.15
C ARG A 282 25.64 -24.18 1.23
N ALA A 283 25.84 -24.49 -0.06
CA ALA A 283 24.74 -24.66 -1.01
C ALA A 283 23.79 -25.81 -0.60
N ARG A 284 24.37 -26.94 -0.17
CA ARG A 284 23.59 -28.07 0.34
C ARG A 284 22.85 -27.72 1.61
N SER A 285 23.51 -27.09 2.58
CA SER A 285 22.90 -26.66 3.84
C SER A 285 21.69 -25.73 3.60
N LEU A 286 21.83 -24.74 2.70
CA LEU A 286 20.73 -23.86 2.33
C LEU A 286 19.56 -24.62 1.64
N THR A 287 19.89 -25.57 0.76
CA THR A 287 18.89 -26.42 0.09
C THR A 287 18.09 -27.27 1.08
N GLU A 288 18.80 -27.98 1.97
CA GLU A 288 18.21 -28.81 3.03
C GLU A 288 17.37 -27.97 3.99
N TRP A 289 17.84 -26.76 4.34
CA TRP A 289 17.08 -25.86 5.23
C TRP A 289 15.75 -25.44 4.60
N VAL A 290 15.78 -25.00 3.34
CA VAL A 290 14.58 -24.57 2.63
C VAL A 290 13.58 -25.71 2.48
N THR A 291 14.06 -26.92 2.16
CA THR A 291 13.18 -28.03 1.76
C THR A 291 12.75 -28.92 2.93
N GLU A 292 13.67 -29.28 3.83
CA GLU A 292 13.42 -30.26 4.89
C GLU A 292 12.99 -29.60 6.20
N LEU A 293 13.48 -28.39 6.51
CA LEU A 293 13.29 -27.76 7.82
C LEU A 293 12.19 -26.69 7.84
N GLU A 294 12.04 -25.94 6.75
CA GLU A 294 11.03 -24.89 6.63
C GLU A 294 9.84 -25.31 5.74
N GLY A 295 9.81 -26.57 5.27
CA GLY A 295 8.70 -27.15 4.50
C GLY A 295 8.55 -26.61 3.07
N GLY A 296 9.65 -26.12 2.48
CA GLY A 296 9.71 -25.70 1.09
C GLY A 296 9.66 -26.87 0.09
N ARG A 297 9.81 -26.53 -1.18
CA ARG A 297 9.75 -27.45 -2.32
C ARG A 297 11.06 -27.43 -3.10
N LEU A 298 11.37 -28.54 -3.74
CA LEU A 298 12.49 -28.67 -4.67
C LEU A 298 11.95 -28.92 -6.08
N ASP A 299 12.28 -28.06 -7.02
CA ASP A 299 11.97 -28.21 -8.45
C ASP A 299 13.27 -28.24 -9.26
N GLY A 300 13.69 -29.44 -9.66
CA GLY A 300 15.02 -29.65 -10.22
C GLY A 300 16.13 -29.26 -9.21
N ASP A 301 16.96 -28.29 -9.59
CA ASP A 301 18.03 -27.74 -8.73
C ASP A 301 17.57 -26.50 -7.94
N VAL A 302 16.30 -26.11 -8.03
CA VAL A 302 15.77 -24.89 -7.40
C VAL A 302 14.98 -25.23 -6.14
N ALA A 303 15.54 -24.89 -4.98
CA ALA A 303 14.83 -24.92 -3.71
C ALA A 303 14.00 -23.64 -3.55
N GLN A 304 12.72 -23.77 -3.20
CA GLN A 304 11.80 -22.64 -3.04
C GLN A 304 10.96 -22.77 -1.79
N ILE A 305 10.57 -21.64 -1.21
CA ILE A 305 9.64 -21.59 -0.09
C ILE A 305 8.66 -20.43 -0.22
N GLY A 306 7.43 -20.61 0.25
CA GLY A 306 6.30 -19.71 0.02
C GLY A 306 5.23 -20.35 -0.89
N PRO A 307 4.19 -19.60 -1.27
CA PRO A 307 3.14 -20.05 -2.18
C PRO A 307 3.67 -20.65 -3.49
N ALA A 308 2.93 -21.59 -4.07
CA ALA A 308 3.23 -22.11 -5.41
C ALA A 308 2.96 -21.02 -6.45
N GLY A 309 3.92 -20.74 -7.33
CA GLY A 309 3.85 -19.68 -8.34
C GLY A 309 4.28 -18.29 -7.85
N ASP A 310 4.33 -18.05 -6.53
CA ASP A 310 4.84 -16.81 -5.92
C ASP A 310 5.74 -17.16 -4.71
N PRO A 311 6.95 -17.71 -4.96
CA PRO A 311 7.86 -18.05 -3.86
C PRO A 311 8.28 -16.80 -3.11
N HIS A 312 8.42 -16.88 -1.79
CA HIS A 312 9.00 -15.81 -0.97
C HIS A 312 10.52 -15.79 -1.07
N PHE A 313 11.14 -16.97 -1.19
CA PHE A 313 12.57 -17.15 -1.37
C PHE A 313 12.85 -18.31 -2.33
N SER A 314 13.93 -18.21 -3.09
CA SER A 314 14.40 -19.26 -3.98
C SER A 314 15.93 -19.35 -3.99
N PHE A 315 16.45 -20.56 -4.12
CA PHE A 315 17.86 -20.85 -4.29
C PHE A 315 18.06 -21.87 -5.40
N ASP A 316 18.70 -21.44 -6.50
CA ASP A 316 19.14 -22.33 -7.59
C ASP A 316 20.54 -22.86 -7.27
N ARG A 317 20.63 -24.15 -6.96
CA ARG A 317 21.90 -24.80 -6.62
C ARG A 317 22.80 -24.96 -7.85
N ALA A 318 22.29 -25.07 -9.07
CA ALA A 318 23.12 -25.25 -10.25
C ALA A 318 23.93 -23.98 -10.57
N THR A 319 23.30 -22.81 -10.41
CA THR A 319 23.93 -21.52 -10.68
C THR A 319 24.40 -20.78 -9.44
N GLY A 320 24.02 -21.26 -8.25
CA GLY A 320 24.20 -20.56 -6.97
C GLY A 320 23.41 -19.25 -6.90
N ARG A 321 22.27 -19.15 -7.60
CA ARG A 321 21.46 -17.93 -7.62
C ARG A 321 20.58 -17.90 -6.37
N VAL A 322 20.68 -16.82 -5.61
CA VAL A 322 19.89 -16.55 -4.40
C VAL A 322 18.91 -15.44 -4.74
N THR A 323 17.62 -15.74 -4.60
CA THR A 323 16.55 -14.80 -4.93
C THR A 323 15.63 -14.65 -3.71
N PHE A 324 15.64 -13.46 -3.13
CA PHE A 324 14.67 -13.02 -2.13
C PHE A 324 13.56 -12.27 -2.85
N HIS A 325 12.37 -12.86 -2.96
CA HIS A 325 11.21 -12.21 -3.57
C HIS A 325 10.50 -11.29 -2.57
N LYS A 326 10.67 -11.55 -1.28
CA LYS A 326 10.20 -10.71 -0.18
C LYS A 326 11.37 -10.26 0.69
N GLU A 327 11.15 -9.18 1.41
CA GLU A 327 12.12 -8.53 2.31
C GLU A 327 12.62 -9.49 3.43
N PRO A 328 13.90 -9.47 3.82
CA PRO A 328 14.46 -10.34 4.86
C PRO A 328 13.77 -10.30 6.23
N GLY A 329 13.16 -9.17 6.61
CA GLY A 329 12.32 -9.04 7.80
C GLY A 329 11.03 -9.84 7.67
N PHE A 330 10.34 -9.74 6.53
CA PHE A 330 9.22 -10.65 6.19
C PHE A 330 9.68 -12.11 6.27
N ILE A 331 10.80 -12.43 5.64
CA ILE A 331 11.35 -13.80 5.63
C ILE A 331 11.65 -14.26 7.05
N ARG A 332 12.21 -13.42 7.93
CA ARG A 332 12.45 -13.76 9.33
C ARG A 332 11.16 -13.95 10.13
N SER A 333 10.11 -13.20 9.83
CA SER A 333 8.82 -13.36 10.51
C SER A 333 8.14 -14.67 10.10
N ALA A 334 8.20 -15.03 8.81
CA ALA A 334 7.59 -16.25 8.28
C ALA A 334 8.46 -17.51 8.47
N TYR A 335 9.77 -17.37 8.32
CA TYR A 335 10.81 -18.42 8.28
C TYR A 335 12.02 -18.01 9.14
N PRO A 336 11.97 -18.25 10.46
CA PRO A 336 12.80 -17.56 11.44
C PRO A 336 14.31 -17.65 11.24
N ARG A 337 14.79 -18.74 10.64
CA ARG A 337 16.23 -18.98 10.44
C ARG A 337 16.66 -18.83 9.00
N LEU A 338 15.73 -18.72 8.05
CA LEU A 338 16.06 -18.73 6.63
C LEU A 338 16.96 -17.55 6.24
N ALA A 339 16.69 -16.35 6.78
CA ALA A 339 17.51 -15.18 6.51
C ALA A 339 18.97 -15.36 7.00
N ASP A 340 19.16 -16.00 8.15
CA ASP A 340 20.51 -16.28 8.70
C ASP A 340 21.26 -17.34 7.87
N VAL A 341 20.57 -18.41 7.46
CA VAL A 341 21.19 -19.48 6.64
C VAL A 341 21.52 -18.98 5.23
N ALA A 342 20.65 -18.17 4.64
CA ALA A 342 20.93 -17.51 3.36
C ALA A 342 22.11 -16.53 3.47
N ARG A 343 22.20 -15.76 4.57
CA ARG A 343 23.38 -14.93 4.87
C ARG A 343 24.66 -15.76 4.88
N ASP A 344 24.68 -16.90 5.58
CA ASP A 344 25.89 -17.74 5.66
C ASP A 344 26.43 -18.13 4.27
N PHE A 345 25.53 -18.48 3.34
CA PHE A 345 25.89 -18.77 1.96
C PHE A 345 26.44 -17.53 1.24
N VAL A 346 25.76 -16.38 1.37
CA VAL A 346 26.19 -15.12 0.74
C VAL A 346 27.54 -14.66 1.29
N VAL A 347 27.72 -14.61 2.61
CA VAL A 347 28.97 -14.23 3.28
C VAL A 347 30.14 -15.09 2.81
N THR A 348 29.97 -16.42 2.81
CA THR A 348 31.02 -17.34 2.34
C THR A 348 31.44 -17.01 0.90
N ASN A 349 30.47 -16.74 0.03
CA ASN A 349 30.74 -16.42 -1.37
C ASN A 349 31.38 -15.04 -1.59
N LEU A 350 31.02 -14.06 -0.77
CA LEU A 350 31.68 -12.75 -0.77
C LEU A 350 33.15 -12.86 -0.32
N GLN A 351 33.42 -13.67 0.71
CA GLN A 351 34.78 -13.95 1.16
C GLN A 351 35.62 -14.67 0.08
N ILE A 352 35.03 -15.64 -0.63
CA ILE A 352 35.69 -16.30 -1.78
C ILE A 352 36.05 -15.28 -2.88
N ARG A 353 35.23 -14.24 -3.07
CA ARG A 353 35.43 -13.17 -4.05
C ARG A 353 36.32 -12.02 -3.54
N GLU A 354 36.81 -12.10 -2.30
CA GLU A 354 37.54 -11.02 -1.64
C GLU A 354 36.73 -9.70 -1.59
N ASP A 355 35.40 -9.79 -1.49
CA ASP A 355 34.50 -8.64 -1.29
C ASP A 355 34.48 -8.25 0.19
N ALA A 356 34.99 -7.05 0.49
CA ALA A 356 35.14 -6.53 1.85
C ALA A 356 33.81 -6.36 2.60
N PHE A 357 32.67 -6.33 1.88
CA PHE A 357 31.35 -6.16 2.49
C PHE A 357 31.07 -7.19 3.59
N ALA A 358 31.50 -8.45 3.37
CA ALA A 358 31.29 -9.54 4.31
C ALA A 358 31.95 -9.28 5.67
N ASP A 359 33.18 -8.78 5.67
CA ASP A 359 33.96 -8.54 6.88
C ASP A 359 33.46 -7.29 7.61
N GLU A 360 33.14 -6.23 6.87
CA GLU A 360 32.59 -4.96 7.38
C GLU A 360 31.25 -5.16 8.11
N HIS A 361 30.44 -6.12 7.69
CA HIS A 361 29.10 -6.40 8.24
C HIS A 361 29.02 -7.75 8.98
N SER A 362 30.14 -8.24 9.48
CA SER A 362 30.21 -9.54 10.18
C SER A 362 29.41 -9.59 11.50
N LEU A 363 29.16 -8.45 12.14
CA LEU A 363 28.53 -8.34 13.46
C LEU A 363 27.02 -8.08 13.45
N VAL A 364 26.42 -7.79 12.28
CA VAL A 364 24.97 -7.52 12.19
C VAL A 364 24.17 -8.82 12.03
N SER A 365 22.87 -8.77 12.35
CA SER A 365 21.98 -9.94 12.22
C SER A 365 21.81 -10.38 10.75
N GLY A 366 21.33 -11.60 10.49
CA GLY A 366 21.03 -12.09 9.13
C GLY A 366 20.15 -11.14 8.33
N THR A 367 19.05 -10.72 8.94
CA THR A 367 18.12 -9.76 8.35
C THR A 367 18.80 -8.43 7.99
N GLU A 368 19.56 -7.85 8.91
CA GLU A 368 20.24 -6.56 8.68
C GLU A 368 21.35 -6.67 7.64
N PHE A 369 22.13 -7.77 7.69
CA PHE A 369 23.15 -8.05 6.68
C PHE A 369 22.55 -8.07 5.29
N MET A 370 21.47 -8.84 5.08
CA MET A 370 20.83 -8.97 3.78
C MET A 370 20.22 -7.64 3.32
N ARG A 371 19.69 -6.83 4.26
CA ARG A 371 19.23 -5.47 3.98
C ARG A 371 20.35 -4.57 3.46
N PHE A 372 21.42 -4.42 4.24
CA PHE A 372 22.55 -3.58 3.85
C PHE A 372 23.21 -4.09 2.56
N TYR A 373 23.29 -5.41 2.40
CA TYR A 373 23.84 -6.02 1.20
C TYR A 373 23.03 -5.63 -0.03
N ALA A 374 21.70 -5.80 0.02
CA ALA A 374 20.80 -5.50 -1.08
C ALA A 374 20.72 -4.00 -1.38
N GLU A 375 20.72 -3.15 -0.36
CA GLU A 375 20.69 -1.69 -0.48
C GLU A 375 21.94 -1.12 -1.16
N THR A 376 23.09 -1.76 -0.94
CA THR A 376 24.37 -1.36 -1.56
C THR A 376 24.55 -1.87 -2.99
N ARG A 377 23.67 -2.76 -3.50
CA ARG A 377 23.77 -3.27 -4.87
C ARG A 377 23.26 -2.20 -5.87
N PRO A 378 24.04 -1.87 -6.91
CA PRO A 378 23.60 -0.90 -7.92
C PRO A 378 22.40 -1.41 -8.71
N GLY A 379 21.42 -0.53 -8.95
CA GLY A 379 20.23 -0.86 -9.75
C GLY A 379 19.18 -1.71 -9.03
N ASN A 380 19.24 -1.80 -7.70
CA ASN A 380 18.22 -2.50 -6.92
C ASN A 380 16.90 -1.72 -6.87
N GLN A 381 15.97 -2.07 -7.76
CA GLN A 381 14.65 -1.45 -7.89
C GLN A 381 13.80 -1.54 -6.61
N TYR A 382 14.00 -2.56 -5.78
CA TYR A 382 13.27 -2.71 -4.53
C TYR A 382 13.55 -1.53 -3.60
N TYR A 383 14.82 -1.15 -3.45
CA TYR A 383 15.20 -0.04 -2.59
C TYR A 383 14.84 1.32 -3.21
N ASP A 384 14.86 1.44 -4.53
CA ASP A 384 14.35 2.62 -5.23
C ASP A 384 12.85 2.83 -4.92
N GLN A 385 12.03 1.79 -5.05
CA GLN A 385 10.60 1.83 -4.73
C GLN A 385 10.35 2.02 -3.23
N GLN A 386 11.19 1.44 -2.37
CA GLN A 386 11.06 1.67 -0.93
C GLN A 386 11.41 3.10 -0.51
N ARG A 387 12.32 3.79 -1.22
CA ARG A 387 12.55 5.22 -0.97
C ARG A 387 11.37 6.06 -1.45
N GLN A 388 10.76 5.71 -2.58
CA GLN A 388 9.52 6.37 -3.02
C GLN A 388 8.40 6.22 -1.98
N ARG A 389 8.17 5.01 -1.47
CA ARG A 389 7.18 4.75 -0.40
C ARG A 389 7.45 5.56 0.87
N ASP A 390 8.72 5.73 1.23
CA ASP A 390 9.12 6.55 2.37
C ASP A 390 8.78 8.03 2.18
N GLU A 391 9.07 8.56 1.00
CA GLU A 391 8.75 9.94 0.62
C GLU A 391 7.25 10.18 0.57
N ASP A 392 6.50 9.21 0.04
CA ASP A 392 5.04 9.27 -0.01
C ASP A 392 4.45 9.23 1.40
N LEU A 393 4.90 8.33 2.27
CA LEU A 393 4.44 8.27 3.66
C LEU A 393 4.80 9.53 4.45
N ASP A 394 5.97 10.13 4.20
CA ASP A 394 6.29 11.42 4.81
C ASP A 394 5.36 12.53 4.30
N ARG A 395 5.01 12.54 3.02
CA ARG A 395 4.04 13.48 2.45
C ARG A 395 2.65 13.27 3.06
N ASP A 396 2.22 12.03 3.22
CA ASP A 396 0.94 11.68 3.84
C ASP A 396 0.89 12.15 5.29
N ALA A 397 2.00 12.01 6.01
CA ALA A 397 2.11 12.51 7.37
C ALA A 397 2.13 14.05 7.46
N ASP A 398 2.72 14.75 6.49
CA ASP A 398 2.62 16.22 6.39
C ASP A 398 1.18 16.66 6.07
N ASN A 399 0.52 15.97 5.15
CA ASN A 399 -0.87 16.23 4.81
C ASN A 399 -1.77 16.03 6.03
N LEU A 400 -1.58 14.93 6.77
CA LEU A 400 -2.30 14.63 8.00
C LEU A 400 -2.09 15.69 9.08
N ALA A 401 -0.87 16.24 9.20
CA ALA A 401 -0.57 17.30 10.16
C ALA A 401 -1.29 18.62 9.80
N ASN A 402 -1.48 18.88 8.50
CA ASN A 402 -2.06 20.12 7.99
C ASN A 402 -3.57 20.04 7.71
N GLN A 403 -4.16 18.85 7.69
CA GLN A 403 -5.57 18.69 7.39
C GLN A 403 -6.46 19.15 8.55
N THR A 404 -7.68 19.56 8.22
CA THR A 404 -8.72 19.77 9.24
C THR A 404 -9.17 18.42 9.77
N LEU A 405 -8.94 18.17 11.05
CA LEU A 405 -9.35 16.93 11.70
C LEU A 405 -10.84 16.91 12.04
N PRO A 406 -11.41 15.71 12.24
CA PRO A 406 -12.76 15.57 12.77
C PRO A 406 -12.94 16.29 14.11
N GLU A 407 -14.20 16.63 14.42
CA GLU A 407 -14.56 17.16 15.74
C GLU A 407 -14.15 16.19 16.84
N GLN A 408 -13.54 16.73 17.89
CA GLN A 408 -13.03 15.93 19.00
C GLN A 408 -14.14 15.65 20.01
N PRO A 409 -14.21 14.44 20.59
CA PRO A 409 -15.11 14.17 21.70
C PRO A 409 -14.91 15.17 22.85
N ASP A 410 -16.01 15.63 23.45
CA ASP A 410 -15.95 16.46 24.66
C ASP A 410 -15.30 15.65 25.79
N ARG A 411 -14.12 16.11 26.25
CA ARG A 411 -13.35 15.41 27.29
C ARG A 411 -14.13 15.30 28.59
N ALA A 412 -14.91 16.30 28.99
CA ALA A 412 -15.69 16.22 30.22
C ALA A 412 -16.81 15.17 30.10
N ARG A 413 -17.38 15.03 28.90
CA ARG A 413 -18.34 13.96 28.59
C ARG A 413 -17.65 12.59 28.65
N VAL A 414 -16.48 12.44 28.04
CA VAL A 414 -15.71 11.18 28.10
C VAL A 414 -15.32 10.84 29.54
N ASP A 415 -14.89 11.80 30.36
CA ASP A 415 -14.62 11.58 31.79
C ASP A 415 -15.87 11.11 32.54
N THR A 416 -17.04 11.63 32.19
CA THR A 416 -18.32 11.18 32.77
C THR A 416 -18.66 9.74 32.35
N LEU A 417 -18.35 9.34 31.12
CA LEU A 417 -18.54 7.95 30.65
C LEU A 417 -17.55 6.99 31.31
N LEU A 418 -16.34 7.47 31.64
CA LEU A 418 -15.33 6.71 32.35
C LEU A 418 -15.52 6.73 33.88
N ALA A 419 -16.31 7.68 34.40
CA ALA A 419 -16.63 7.75 35.81
C ALA A 419 -17.46 6.53 36.20
N VAL A 420 -16.98 5.81 37.20
CA VAL A 420 -17.69 4.66 37.77
C VAL A 420 -18.13 5.07 39.17
N ASP A 421 -19.33 5.67 39.28
CA ASP A 421 -19.89 6.23 40.53
C ASP A 421 -20.00 5.19 41.66
N THR A 422 -20.07 3.91 41.30
CA THR A 422 -19.91 2.77 42.21
C THR A 422 -19.24 1.65 41.41
N PRO A 423 -18.04 1.15 41.80
CA PRO A 423 -17.39 0.08 41.06
C PRO A 423 -18.36 -1.10 40.94
N PRO A 424 -18.70 -1.55 39.72
CA PRO A 424 -19.46 -2.78 39.57
C PRO A 424 -18.68 -3.89 40.29
N GLU A 425 -19.37 -4.82 40.94
CA GLU A 425 -18.71 -5.89 41.70
C GLU A 425 -17.71 -6.65 40.80
N GLY A 426 -16.44 -6.74 41.22
CA GLY A 426 -15.40 -7.50 40.53
C GLY A 426 -14.68 -6.77 39.39
N ASP A 427 -14.13 -7.52 38.43
CA ASP A 427 -13.28 -7.05 37.32
C ASP A 427 -14.06 -6.41 36.14
N LEU A 428 -15.28 -5.91 36.41
CA LEU A 428 -16.20 -5.43 35.36
C LEU A 428 -16.05 -3.93 35.02
N ALA A 429 -15.22 -3.17 35.75
CA ALA A 429 -15.15 -1.71 35.56
C ALA A 429 -14.74 -1.32 34.12
N ALA A 430 -13.63 -1.85 33.61
CA ALA A 430 -13.21 -1.64 32.22
C ALA A 430 -14.27 -2.09 31.20
N ARG A 431 -14.97 -3.19 31.48
CA ARG A 431 -16.06 -3.73 30.66
C ARG A 431 -17.21 -2.73 30.53
N HIS A 432 -17.62 -2.14 31.65
CA HIS A 432 -18.67 -1.11 31.69
C HIS A 432 -18.23 0.20 31.02
N GLN A 433 -17.00 0.64 31.26
CA GLN A 433 -16.44 1.83 30.62
C GLN A 433 -16.39 1.68 29.09
N ALA A 434 -15.94 0.53 28.56
CA ALA A 434 -15.94 0.26 27.13
C ALA A 434 -17.36 0.26 26.54
N GLN A 435 -18.33 -0.29 27.26
CA GLN A 435 -19.75 -0.21 26.88
C GLN A 435 -20.26 1.23 26.79
N ALA A 436 -19.97 2.05 27.80
CA ALA A 436 -20.39 3.44 27.84
C ALA A 436 -19.76 4.25 26.69
N LEU A 437 -18.46 4.07 26.42
CA LEU A 437 -17.79 4.68 25.27
C LEU A 437 -18.42 4.24 23.95
N LEU A 438 -18.65 2.94 23.77
CA LEU A 438 -19.24 2.42 22.55
C LEU A 438 -20.69 2.87 22.39
N GLN A 439 -21.45 3.17 23.46
CA GLN A 439 -22.81 3.71 23.32
C GLN A 439 -22.82 5.09 22.66
N ASP A 440 -21.89 5.97 23.04
CA ASP A 440 -21.85 7.37 22.60
C ASP A 440 -20.95 7.62 21.39
N HIS A 441 -20.04 6.69 21.07
CA HIS A 441 -19.03 6.87 20.03
C HIS A 441 -18.97 5.69 19.04
N PRO A 442 -18.52 5.92 17.78
CA PRO A 442 -18.36 4.85 16.79
C PRO A 442 -17.20 3.89 17.11
N GLY A 443 -16.40 4.20 18.12
CA GLY A 443 -15.25 3.41 18.53
C GLY A 443 -14.43 4.12 19.58
N PHE A 444 -13.32 3.51 20.00
CA PHE A 444 -12.31 4.15 20.83
C PHE A 444 -10.91 3.62 20.51
N VAL A 445 -9.89 4.44 20.81
CA VAL A 445 -8.48 4.04 20.75
C VAL A 445 -8.04 3.56 22.12
N LEU A 446 -7.48 2.36 22.20
CA LEU A 446 -6.93 1.76 23.40
C LEU A 446 -5.40 1.77 23.34
N GLY A 447 -4.79 2.65 24.14
CA GLY A 447 -3.35 2.75 24.33
C GLY A 447 -2.81 1.61 25.21
N GLU A 448 -1.95 0.79 24.64
CA GLU A 448 -1.28 -0.34 25.30
C GLU A 448 0.19 0.01 25.65
N THR A 449 0.74 -0.66 26.66
CA THR A 449 2.16 -0.55 27.04
C THR A 449 2.86 -1.85 26.72
N HIS A 450 3.67 -1.88 25.65
CA HIS A 450 4.20 -3.11 25.08
C HIS A 450 4.80 -4.09 26.09
N GLY A 451 4.16 -5.26 26.17
CA GLY A 451 4.51 -6.33 27.10
C GLY A 451 3.56 -6.44 28.28
N ASP A 452 2.49 -5.64 28.32
CA ASP A 452 1.43 -5.76 29.31
C ASP A 452 0.32 -6.68 28.83
N THR A 453 -0.08 -7.64 29.66
CA THR A 453 -1.10 -8.62 29.30
C THR A 453 -2.53 -8.09 29.51
N ALA A 454 -2.71 -7.00 30.26
CA ALA A 454 -4.03 -6.51 30.64
C ALA A 454 -4.92 -6.13 29.44
N THR A 455 -4.36 -5.48 28.42
CA THR A 455 -5.09 -5.14 27.19
C THR A 455 -5.61 -6.39 26.47
N TRP A 456 -4.76 -7.40 26.33
CA TRP A 456 -5.11 -8.62 25.62
C TRP A 456 -6.09 -9.47 26.41
N HIS A 457 -5.92 -9.60 27.73
CA HIS A 457 -6.88 -10.28 28.59
C HIS A 457 -8.24 -9.58 28.56
N PHE A 458 -8.27 -8.25 28.64
CA PHE A 458 -9.51 -7.48 28.52
C PHE A 458 -10.24 -7.78 27.20
N LEU A 459 -9.53 -7.75 26.06
CA LEU A 459 -10.12 -8.04 24.74
C LEU A 459 -10.63 -9.48 24.67
N ARG A 460 -9.81 -10.47 25.08
CA ARG A 460 -10.17 -11.90 25.11
C ARG A 460 -11.44 -12.13 25.92
N ASP A 461 -11.48 -11.60 27.14
CA ASP A 461 -12.54 -11.87 28.12
C ASP A 461 -13.85 -11.14 27.80
N ASN A 462 -13.80 -10.08 26.98
CA ASN A 462 -14.95 -9.25 26.66
C ASN A 462 -15.38 -9.29 25.19
N MET A 463 -14.77 -10.12 24.35
CA MET A 463 -15.01 -10.11 22.90
C MET A 463 -16.49 -10.28 22.51
N GLN A 464 -17.23 -11.17 23.19
CA GLN A 464 -18.67 -11.34 22.95
C GLN A 464 -19.45 -10.06 23.23
N GLN A 465 -19.13 -9.38 24.32
CA GLN A 465 -19.79 -8.13 24.71
C GLN A 465 -19.42 -6.98 23.77
N LEU A 466 -18.18 -6.95 23.29
CA LEU A 466 -17.78 -6.02 22.23
C LEU A 466 -18.60 -6.26 20.96
N ARG A 467 -18.81 -7.52 20.56
CA ARG A 467 -19.68 -7.86 19.43
C ARG A 467 -21.13 -7.44 19.65
N GLU A 468 -21.68 -7.66 20.84
CA GLU A 468 -23.03 -7.21 21.23
C GLU A 468 -23.14 -5.67 21.19
N ALA A 469 -22.07 -4.95 21.50
CA ALA A 469 -21.94 -3.50 21.33
C ALA A 469 -21.68 -3.06 19.88
N ARG A 470 -21.82 -3.99 18.90
CA ARG A 470 -21.63 -3.79 17.46
C ARG A 470 -20.20 -3.51 17.03
N VAL A 471 -19.21 -3.90 17.82
CA VAL A 471 -17.82 -3.91 17.35
C VAL A 471 -17.68 -4.98 16.27
N THR A 472 -17.27 -4.58 15.07
CA THR A 472 -17.04 -5.46 13.92
C THR A 472 -15.57 -5.57 13.55
N THR A 473 -14.74 -4.61 13.97
CA THR A 473 -13.31 -4.58 13.63
C THR A 473 -12.42 -4.21 14.83
N LEU A 474 -11.34 -4.96 15.02
CA LEU A 474 -10.19 -4.60 15.85
C LEU A 474 -9.02 -4.22 14.94
N TYR A 475 -8.63 -2.96 14.97
CA TYR A 475 -7.40 -2.50 14.33
C TYR A 475 -6.22 -2.63 15.29
N VAL A 476 -5.11 -3.21 14.86
CA VAL A 476 -3.98 -3.56 15.72
C VAL A 476 -2.64 -3.10 15.12
N GLU A 477 -1.87 -2.32 15.88
CA GLU A 477 -0.51 -1.91 15.50
C GLU A 477 0.48 -3.08 15.44
N HIS A 478 0.19 -4.17 16.14
CA HIS A 478 1.16 -5.21 16.43
C HIS A 478 1.59 -6.00 15.19
N PHE A 479 0.84 -5.91 14.09
CA PHE A 479 1.10 -6.68 12.88
C PHE A 479 1.39 -5.76 11.70
N SER A 480 2.21 -6.26 10.78
CA SER A 480 2.54 -5.57 9.54
C SER A 480 1.58 -6.00 8.46
N ASP A 481 0.71 -5.08 8.00
CA ASP A 481 -0.36 -5.36 7.05
C ASP A 481 0.18 -6.01 5.76
N ASP A 482 1.26 -5.44 5.25
CA ASP A 482 2.06 -5.88 4.12
C ASP A 482 2.59 -7.32 4.23
N THR A 483 2.62 -7.89 5.44
CA THR A 483 3.08 -9.25 5.71
C THR A 483 1.98 -10.19 6.23
N THR A 484 0.94 -9.65 6.87
CA THR A 484 0.02 -10.46 7.69
C THR A 484 -1.45 -10.28 7.34
N GLN A 485 -1.85 -9.19 6.67
CA GLN A 485 -3.27 -8.91 6.46
C GLN A 485 -3.95 -10.01 5.64
N HIS A 486 -3.31 -10.48 4.57
CA HIS A 486 -3.82 -11.59 3.76
C HIS A 486 -4.02 -12.90 4.56
N LEU A 487 -3.23 -13.12 5.62
CA LEU A 487 -3.38 -14.27 6.50
C LEU A 487 -4.57 -14.09 7.45
N PHE A 488 -4.77 -12.87 7.97
CA PHE A 488 -5.97 -12.51 8.72
C PHE A 488 -7.23 -12.62 7.86
N ASP A 489 -7.23 -12.10 6.64
CA ASP A 489 -8.36 -12.17 5.71
C ASP A 489 -8.74 -13.62 5.38
N ARG A 490 -7.72 -14.46 5.12
CA ARG A 490 -7.92 -15.89 4.95
C ARG A 490 -8.53 -16.52 6.20
N TYR A 491 -7.96 -16.25 7.38
CA TYR A 491 -8.44 -16.82 8.64
C TYR A 491 -9.89 -16.40 8.94
N ASN A 492 -10.26 -15.14 8.66
CA ASN A 492 -11.62 -14.62 8.80
C ASN A 492 -12.64 -15.41 7.95
N SER A 493 -12.21 -16.06 6.85
CA SER A 493 -13.05 -16.90 5.99
C SER A 493 -13.06 -18.39 6.39
N GLU A 494 -12.16 -18.82 7.27
CA GLU A 494 -12.02 -20.21 7.73
C GLU A 494 -12.86 -20.47 9.00
N PRO A 495 -13.14 -21.74 9.38
CA PRO A 495 -13.77 -22.06 10.65
C PRO A 495 -12.96 -21.61 11.88
N PRO A 496 -13.58 -21.35 13.05
CA PRO A 496 -12.85 -20.79 14.21
C PRO A 496 -11.72 -21.62 14.82
N ASP A 497 -11.66 -22.92 14.51
CA ASP A 497 -10.61 -23.86 14.93
C ASP A 497 -9.50 -24.03 13.88
N ALA A 498 -9.57 -23.32 12.76
CA ALA A 498 -8.65 -23.46 11.62
C ALA A 498 -7.23 -22.91 11.84
N LEU A 499 -6.95 -22.26 12.99
CA LEU A 499 -5.58 -21.80 13.32
C LEU A 499 -4.57 -22.95 13.46
N THR A 500 -5.05 -24.17 13.72
CA THR A 500 -4.17 -25.35 13.83
C THR A 500 -3.57 -25.70 12.47
N GLY A 501 -2.26 -25.48 12.32
CA GLY A 501 -1.55 -25.66 11.05
C GLY A 501 -1.65 -24.45 10.10
N ASN A 502 -2.28 -23.35 10.53
CA ASN A 502 -2.29 -22.09 9.79
C ASN A 502 -1.00 -21.30 10.07
N PRO A 503 -0.28 -20.80 9.03
CA PRO A 503 0.91 -19.96 9.19
C PRO A 503 0.71 -18.73 10.10
N LEU A 504 -0.52 -18.21 10.17
CA LEU A 504 -0.88 -17.08 11.05
C LEU A 504 -0.60 -17.38 12.52
N ARG A 505 -0.79 -18.63 12.97
CA ARG A 505 -0.61 -19.02 14.38
C ARG A 505 0.79 -18.71 14.87
N GLU A 506 1.80 -19.12 14.12
CA GLU A 506 3.20 -18.91 14.51
C GLU A 506 3.59 -17.42 14.48
N ILE A 507 3.03 -16.65 13.55
CA ILE A 507 3.25 -15.19 13.48
C ILE A 507 2.64 -14.51 14.72
N VAL A 508 1.40 -14.87 15.09
CA VAL A 508 0.70 -14.30 16.24
C VAL A 508 1.40 -14.64 17.55
N ILE A 509 1.84 -15.89 17.73
CA ILE A 509 2.59 -16.33 18.91
C ILE A 509 3.89 -15.54 19.09
N ARG A 510 4.60 -15.28 18.00
CA ARG A 510 5.85 -14.50 18.03
C ARG A 510 5.63 -13.05 18.42
N GLN A 511 4.45 -12.51 18.15
CA GLN A 511 4.14 -11.12 18.44
C GLN A 511 4.07 -10.82 19.94
N ALA A 512 3.80 -11.83 20.78
CA ALA A 512 3.93 -11.70 22.23
C ALA A 512 5.38 -11.44 22.69
N GLY A 513 6.35 -11.85 21.86
CA GLY A 513 7.78 -11.76 22.15
C GLY A 513 8.18 -12.44 23.46
N ASN A 514 9.26 -11.97 24.08
CA ASN A 514 9.72 -12.48 25.38
C ASN A 514 9.08 -11.77 26.57
N ARG A 515 8.09 -10.90 26.34
CA ARG A 515 7.51 -10.02 27.37
C ARG A 515 6.15 -10.52 27.86
N MET A 516 5.45 -11.32 27.08
CA MET A 516 4.14 -11.89 27.42
C MET A 516 4.15 -13.40 27.21
N PRO A 517 3.24 -14.14 27.87
CA PRO A 517 2.97 -15.53 27.50
C PRO A 517 2.70 -15.64 25.98
N PRO A 518 3.24 -16.65 25.29
CA PRO A 518 3.17 -16.72 23.82
C PRO A 518 1.72 -16.74 23.28
N GLU A 519 0.79 -17.34 24.04
CA GLU A 519 -0.61 -17.48 23.62
C GLU A 519 -1.48 -16.24 23.88
N THR A 520 -0.96 -15.20 24.56
CA THR A 520 -1.75 -14.04 24.98
C THR A 520 -2.46 -13.32 23.82
N ILE A 521 -1.76 -13.10 22.69
CA ILE A 521 -2.35 -12.47 21.51
C ILE A 521 -3.15 -13.49 20.70
N LEU A 522 -2.73 -14.75 20.68
CA LEU A 522 -3.44 -15.83 19.97
C LEU A 522 -4.87 -16.00 20.50
N GLU A 523 -5.04 -16.02 21.82
CA GLU A 523 -6.34 -16.14 22.46
C GLU A 523 -7.30 -14.99 22.06
N VAL A 524 -6.77 -13.79 21.81
CA VAL A 524 -7.55 -12.64 21.32
C VAL A 524 -7.94 -12.83 19.86
N VAL A 525 -7.02 -13.29 19.01
CA VAL A 525 -7.29 -13.60 17.60
C VAL A 525 -8.37 -14.68 17.47
N GLU A 526 -8.28 -15.74 18.25
CA GLU A 526 -9.30 -16.78 18.32
C GLU A 526 -10.63 -16.26 18.84
N ALA A 527 -10.62 -15.46 19.91
CA ALA A 527 -11.84 -14.89 20.47
C ALA A 527 -12.54 -13.96 19.48
N ALA A 528 -11.80 -13.10 18.77
CA ALA A 528 -12.33 -12.18 17.79
C ALA A 528 -13.02 -12.94 16.66
N HIS A 529 -12.34 -13.94 16.10
CA HIS A 529 -12.88 -14.78 15.04
C HIS A 529 -14.12 -15.59 15.46
N ARG A 530 -14.11 -16.18 16.66
CA ARG A 530 -15.32 -16.85 17.22
C ARG A 530 -16.54 -15.92 17.30
N GLN A 531 -16.31 -14.61 17.48
CA GLN A 531 -17.36 -13.60 17.55
C GLN A 531 -17.59 -12.89 16.21
N GLY A 532 -16.92 -13.31 15.13
CA GLY A 532 -16.97 -12.68 13.82
C GLY A 532 -16.49 -11.23 13.79
N ILE A 533 -15.57 -10.87 14.70
CA ILE A 533 -14.90 -9.57 14.73
C ILE A 533 -13.62 -9.70 13.93
N GLU A 534 -13.49 -8.88 12.89
CA GLU A 534 -12.34 -8.88 11.99
C GLU A 534 -11.13 -8.22 12.66
N ILE A 535 -9.96 -8.81 12.51
CA ILE A 535 -8.69 -8.19 12.92
C ILE A 535 -8.02 -7.59 11.68
N ARG A 536 -7.61 -6.32 11.79
CA ARG A 536 -6.83 -5.64 10.76
C ARG A 536 -5.55 -5.04 11.30
N ALA A 537 -4.45 -5.33 10.63
CA ALA A 537 -3.18 -4.66 10.84
C ALA A 537 -3.26 -3.21 10.35
N ILE A 538 -2.64 -2.28 11.07
CA ILE A 538 -2.64 -0.84 10.74
C ILE A 538 -1.24 -0.21 10.78
N ASP A 539 -0.21 -1.03 10.78
CA ASP A 539 1.17 -0.59 10.72
C ASP A 539 1.86 -1.39 9.62
N GLY A 540 2.93 -0.87 9.02
CA GLY A 540 3.57 -1.47 7.85
C GLY A 540 5.08 -1.26 7.83
N ASN A 541 5.81 -1.97 6.97
CA ASN A 541 7.26 -1.84 6.87
C ASN A 541 7.76 -0.39 6.66
N PRO A 542 7.17 0.47 5.80
CA PRO A 542 7.68 1.85 5.65
C PRO A 542 7.54 2.68 6.93
N ALA A 543 6.49 2.45 7.72
CA ALA A 543 6.29 3.13 9.01
C ALA A 543 7.21 2.58 10.12
N ARG A 544 7.49 1.27 10.11
CA ARG A 544 8.38 0.59 11.08
C ARG A 544 9.86 0.77 10.82
N ARG A 545 10.26 1.02 9.57
CA ARG A 545 11.67 1.12 9.22
C ARG A 545 12.31 2.30 9.94
N VAL A 546 13.35 2.01 10.71
CA VAL A 546 14.21 3.05 11.28
C VAL A 546 14.99 3.67 10.13
N ARG A 547 14.60 4.88 9.76
CA ARG A 547 15.26 5.70 8.75
C ARG A 547 16.24 6.61 9.45
N SER A 548 17.50 6.22 9.53
CA SER A 548 18.53 7.03 10.17
C SER A 548 19.19 7.95 9.15
N GLU A 549 18.92 9.25 9.26
CA GLU A 549 19.95 10.28 9.00
C GLU A 549 20.95 10.36 10.18
N HIS A 550 20.62 9.72 11.31
CA HIS A 550 21.36 9.73 12.56
C HIS A 550 21.71 8.30 12.98
N ASN A 551 23.00 7.96 13.05
CA ASN A 551 23.48 6.62 13.40
C ASN A 551 23.20 6.19 14.87
N ASP A 552 22.52 7.02 15.66
CA ASP A 552 22.15 6.71 17.05
C ASP A 552 20.66 6.32 17.13
N PRO A 553 20.33 5.05 17.46
CA PRO A 553 18.94 4.61 17.62
C PRO A 553 18.23 5.29 18.80
N ASN A 554 18.95 5.97 19.70
CA ASN A 554 18.38 6.73 20.81
C ASN A 554 18.17 8.20 20.48
N HIS A 555 18.44 8.63 19.24
CA HIS A 555 18.24 10.01 18.84
C HIS A 555 16.74 10.38 18.96
N PRO A 556 16.38 11.53 19.58
CA PRO A 556 14.98 11.89 19.83
C PRO A 556 14.09 11.89 18.57
N ASP A 557 14.67 12.24 17.41
CA ASP A 557 13.94 12.22 16.14
C ASP A 557 13.51 10.82 15.68
N VAL A 558 14.18 9.75 16.12
CA VAL A 558 13.80 8.37 15.76
C VAL A 558 12.39 8.05 16.24
N GLY A 559 12.10 8.39 17.51
CA GLY A 559 10.77 8.22 18.09
C GLY A 559 9.73 9.13 17.43
N TYR A 560 10.09 10.41 17.22
CA TYR A 560 9.24 11.39 16.56
C TYR A 560 8.75 10.91 15.19
N PHE A 561 9.68 10.50 14.32
CA PHE A 561 9.32 10.05 12.97
C PHE A 561 8.56 8.73 12.97
N ARG A 562 8.84 7.81 13.91
CA ARG A 562 8.05 6.57 14.05
C ARG A 562 6.60 6.86 14.44
N VAL A 563 6.36 7.82 15.35
CA VAL A 563 5.00 8.21 15.72
C VAL A 563 4.28 8.88 14.56
N ARG A 564 4.92 9.88 13.95
CA ARG A 564 4.36 10.62 12.81
C ARG A 564 3.98 9.72 11.63
N ARG A 565 4.87 8.82 11.21
CA ARG A 565 4.65 7.94 10.05
C ARG A 565 3.59 6.88 10.32
N MET A 566 3.65 6.22 11.48
CA MET A 566 2.67 5.18 11.78
C MET A 566 1.27 5.77 11.96
N ASN A 567 1.12 6.93 12.61
CA ASN A 567 -0.20 7.54 12.74
C ASN A 567 -0.81 7.90 11.37
N ALA A 568 0.02 8.35 10.42
CA ALA A 568 -0.40 8.59 9.03
C ALA A 568 -0.81 7.30 8.32
N TYR A 569 0.04 6.27 8.41
CA TYR A 569 -0.19 4.95 7.84
C TYR A 569 -1.48 4.31 8.39
N SER A 570 -1.65 4.30 9.71
CA SER A 570 -2.85 3.78 10.37
C SER A 570 -4.10 4.55 10.01
N TYR A 571 -4.02 5.88 9.94
CA TYR A 571 -5.16 6.69 9.56
C TYR A 571 -5.64 6.33 8.14
N GLU A 572 -4.71 6.19 7.21
CA GLU A 572 -5.00 5.82 5.84
C GLU A 572 -5.59 4.40 5.77
N ALA A 573 -4.94 3.41 6.39
CA ALA A 573 -5.42 2.03 6.46
C ALA A 573 -6.85 1.93 7.01
N ILE A 574 -7.14 2.62 8.11
CA ILE A 574 -8.47 2.63 8.72
C ILE A 574 -9.48 3.33 7.82
N ARG A 575 -9.14 4.51 7.29
CA ARG A 575 -10.03 5.28 6.41
C ARG A 575 -10.37 4.50 5.15
N ASN A 576 -9.40 3.85 4.55
CA ASN A 576 -9.54 3.08 3.32
C ASN A 576 -10.37 1.81 3.53
N HIS A 577 -10.11 1.08 4.61
CA HIS A 577 -10.92 -0.08 4.95
C HIS A 577 -12.37 0.32 5.28
N ARG A 578 -12.58 1.40 6.04
CA ARG A 578 -13.93 1.83 6.40
C ARG A 578 -14.68 2.52 5.25
N GLY A 579 -13.97 3.09 4.27
CA GLY A 579 -14.58 3.87 3.18
C GLY A 579 -15.57 4.91 3.69
N ASP A 580 -16.70 5.04 2.99
CA ASP A 580 -17.86 5.85 3.41
C ASP A 580 -18.82 5.11 4.36
N ALA A 581 -18.37 4.07 5.08
CA ALA A 581 -19.24 3.31 5.99
C ALA A 581 -19.89 4.24 7.03
N THR A 582 -21.18 4.48 6.81
CA THR A 582 -22.10 5.30 7.63
C THR A 582 -22.98 4.44 8.53
N GLY A 583 -22.67 3.14 8.64
CA GLY A 583 -23.43 2.18 9.44
C GLY A 583 -23.14 2.26 10.94
N ASP A 584 -24.01 1.65 11.74
CA ASP A 584 -23.91 1.51 13.21
C ASP A 584 -22.73 0.62 13.69
N GLU A 585 -21.84 0.20 12.78
CA GLU A 585 -20.70 -0.66 13.04
C GLU A 585 -19.59 0.09 13.78
N LYS A 586 -19.06 -0.55 14.81
CA LYS A 586 -18.08 0.05 15.72
C LYS A 586 -16.74 -0.63 15.61
N TYR A 587 -15.71 0.05 16.08
CA TYR A 587 -14.35 -0.46 16.01
C TYR A 587 -13.53 -0.06 17.22
N ILE A 588 -12.47 -0.82 17.47
CA ILE A 588 -11.46 -0.49 18.49
C ILE A 588 -10.11 -0.44 17.80
N VAL A 589 -9.30 0.55 18.16
CA VAL A 589 -7.95 0.74 17.64
C VAL A 589 -6.96 0.48 18.77
N VAL A 590 -6.18 -0.59 18.69
CA VAL A 590 -5.21 -1.01 19.71
C VAL A 590 -3.81 -0.66 19.25
N VAL A 591 -3.23 0.35 19.88
CA VAL A 591 -1.92 0.93 19.52
C VAL A 591 -1.09 1.14 20.77
N GLY A 592 0.23 1.26 20.62
CA GLY A 592 1.12 1.67 21.69
C GLY A 592 0.74 3.04 22.24
N SER A 593 1.01 3.26 23.53
CA SER A 593 0.59 4.47 24.24
C SER A 593 1.09 5.78 23.61
N SER A 594 2.22 5.74 22.89
CA SER A 594 2.77 6.88 22.13
C SER A 594 1.95 7.26 20.89
N HIS A 595 1.13 6.35 20.38
CA HIS A 595 0.29 6.55 19.20
C HIS A 595 -1.14 6.93 19.57
N ALA A 596 -1.59 6.63 20.80
CA ALA A 596 -2.98 6.75 21.18
C ALA A 596 -3.45 8.21 21.33
N GLY A 597 -2.73 9.01 22.13
CA GLY A 597 -2.93 10.46 22.32
C GLY A 597 -1.84 11.29 21.64
N ASN A 598 -1.81 12.60 21.86
CA ASN A 598 -0.78 13.44 21.25
C ASN A 598 0.62 13.08 21.80
N TYR A 599 1.59 13.15 20.90
CA TYR A 599 2.99 12.91 21.19
C TYR A 599 3.74 14.23 21.14
N THR A 600 4.37 14.58 22.26
CA THR A 600 5.18 15.80 22.36
C THR A 600 6.41 15.70 21.46
N GLY A 601 6.57 16.64 20.54
CA GLY A 601 7.74 16.70 19.67
C GLY A 601 9.01 16.99 20.47
N PRO A 602 10.17 16.42 20.09
CA PRO A 602 11.45 16.84 20.66
C PRO A 602 11.74 18.31 20.29
N GLU A 603 12.73 18.91 20.94
CA GLU A 603 13.07 20.33 20.75
C GLU A 603 13.22 20.68 19.26
N GLY A 604 12.49 21.71 18.81
CA GLY A 604 12.48 22.16 17.41
C GLY A 604 11.51 21.40 16.48
N ARG A 605 10.78 20.39 16.97
CA ARG A 605 9.72 19.69 16.23
C ARG A 605 8.33 20.06 16.79
N PRO A 606 7.28 20.13 15.95
CA PRO A 606 5.91 20.27 16.44
C PRO A 606 5.41 18.97 17.06
N ASP A 607 4.38 19.05 17.90
CA ASP A 607 3.70 17.86 18.43
C ASP A 607 3.02 17.06 17.32
N VAL A 608 2.95 15.74 17.50
CA VAL A 608 2.28 14.83 16.58
C VAL A 608 0.93 14.44 17.15
N ARG A 609 -0.12 14.54 16.34
CA ARG A 609 -1.46 14.16 16.77
C ARG A 609 -1.60 12.65 16.89
N GLY A 610 -2.22 12.19 17.96
CA GLY A 610 -2.50 10.77 18.19
C GLY A 610 -3.60 10.22 17.29
N MET A 611 -3.77 8.90 17.33
CA MET A 611 -4.87 8.21 16.64
C MET A 611 -6.24 8.65 17.14
N SER A 612 -6.38 8.95 18.44
CA SER A 612 -7.63 9.49 19.00
C SER A 612 -8.01 10.80 18.32
N GLN A 613 -7.04 11.73 18.23
CA GLN A 613 -7.26 13.02 17.58
C GLN A 613 -7.54 12.86 16.10
N THR A 614 -6.73 12.05 15.43
CA THR A 614 -6.79 11.86 13.99
C THR A 614 -8.13 11.24 13.53
N LEU A 615 -8.69 10.33 14.33
CA LEU A 615 -9.95 9.65 14.04
C LEU A 615 -11.19 10.36 14.65
N GLY A 616 -11.02 11.32 15.55
CA GLY A 616 -12.14 11.99 16.23
C GLY A 616 -12.91 11.08 17.19
N ILE A 617 -12.23 10.15 17.85
CA ILE A 617 -12.85 9.19 18.78
C ILE A 617 -12.08 9.18 20.12
N PRO A 618 -12.70 8.77 21.23
CA PRO A 618 -12.05 8.78 22.54
C PRO A 618 -10.77 7.94 22.57
N GLY A 619 -9.70 8.51 23.13
CA GLY A 619 -8.46 7.81 23.44
C GLY A 619 -8.41 7.44 24.91
N VAL A 620 -8.23 6.16 25.21
CA VAL A 620 -8.17 5.64 26.59
C VAL A 620 -6.99 4.71 26.79
N ARG A 621 -6.57 4.55 28.04
CA ARG A 621 -5.55 3.59 28.47
C ARG A 621 -5.92 3.02 29.83
N PHE A 622 -5.36 1.88 30.20
CA PHE A 622 -5.55 1.37 31.55
C PHE A 622 -4.79 2.21 32.59
N ILE A 623 -5.45 2.48 33.71
CA ILE A 623 -4.84 3.10 34.89
C ILE A 623 -3.72 2.19 35.40
N ARG A 624 -2.55 2.77 35.63
CA ARG A 624 -1.37 2.05 36.14
C ARG A 624 -1.03 2.50 37.56
N GLN A 625 -0.53 1.56 38.35
CA GLN A 625 0.01 1.78 39.69
C GLN A 625 1.46 1.30 39.79
N GLN A 626 2.20 1.79 40.79
CA GLN A 626 3.56 1.30 41.03
C GLN A 626 3.55 -0.18 41.41
N ASP A 627 4.46 -0.95 40.82
CA ASP A 627 4.69 -2.34 41.20
C ASP A 627 5.32 -2.39 42.59
N GLN A 628 4.71 -3.16 43.50
CA GLN A 628 5.22 -3.32 44.86
C GLN A 628 6.53 -4.11 44.92
N VAL A 629 6.93 -4.81 43.85
CA VAL A 629 8.10 -5.70 43.82
C VAL A 629 9.31 -5.08 43.09
N GLY A 630 9.19 -3.87 42.54
CA GLY A 630 10.33 -3.18 41.93
C GLY A 630 10.06 -1.72 41.67
N ALA A 631 10.75 -0.83 42.39
CA ALA A 631 10.52 0.62 42.46
C ALA A 631 10.64 1.43 41.14
N ARG A 632 10.66 0.78 39.97
CA ARG A 632 10.78 1.42 38.64
C ARG A 632 9.78 0.95 37.59
N ARG A 633 8.91 -0.03 37.86
CA ARG A 633 7.88 -0.49 36.91
C ARG A 633 6.48 -0.15 37.39
N THR A 634 5.62 0.28 36.47
CA THR A 634 4.18 0.42 36.72
C THR A 634 3.46 -0.75 36.07
N VAL A 635 2.39 -1.24 36.71
CA VAL A 635 1.52 -2.31 36.23
C VAL A 635 0.09 -1.81 36.16
N VAL A 636 -0.76 -2.40 35.32
CA VAL A 636 -2.19 -2.07 35.31
C VAL A 636 -2.80 -2.35 36.68
N SER A 637 -3.55 -1.38 37.20
CA SER A 637 -4.30 -1.54 38.45
C SER A 637 -5.35 -2.63 38.30
N LEU A 638 -5.52 -3.45 39.33
CA LEU A 638 -6.58 -4.46 39.42
C LEU A 638 -7.63 -4.00 40.46
N PRO A 639 -8.94 -4.05 40.14
CA PRO A 639 -9.51 -4.40 38.83
C PRO A 639 -9.13 -3.38 37.73
N PRO A 640 -9.02 -3.81 36.46
CA PRO A 640 -8.65 -2.92 35.37
C PRO A 640 -9.69 -1.81 35.19
N ARG A 641 -9.19 -0.58 35.06
CA ARG A 641 -9.98 0.63 34.81
C ARG A 641 -9.30 1.48 33.75
N MET A 642 -10.09 2.16 32.93
CA MET A 642 -9.64 3.04 31.87
C MET A 642 -9.66 4.51 32.33
N GLU A 643 -8.69 5.27 31.86
CA GLU A 643 -8.62 6.73 31.91
C GLU A 643 -8.34 7.27 30.50
N GLN A 644 -8.64 8.55 30.25
CA GLN A 644 -8.31 9.17 28.97
C GLN A 644 -6.79 9.21 28.74
N THR A 645 -6.36 9.10 27.49
CA THR A 645 -4.98 9.39 27.12
C THR A 645 -4.65 10.87 27.34
N PRO A 646 -3.40 11.23 27.65
CA PRO A 646 -2.99 12.63 27.75
C PRO A 646 -3.34 13.44 26.49
N GLU A 647 -3.52 14.74 26.71
CA GLU A 647 -3.81 15.69 25.64
C GLU A 647 -2.66 15.85 24.68
#